data_AF-A0A1H1L018-F1
#
_entry.id   AF-A0A1H1L018-F1
#
_cell.length_a   1.000
_cell.length_b   1.000
_cell.length_c   1.000
_cell.angle_alpha   90.00
_cell.angle_beta   90.00
_cell.angle_gamma   90.00
#
_symmetry.space_group_name_H-M   'P 1'
#
loop_
_entity.id
_entity.type
_entity.pdbx_description
1 polymer ?
#
loop_
_entity_poly.entity_id
_entity_poly.type
_entity_poly.pdbx_seq_one_letter_code
_entity_poly.pdbx_strand_id
1 'polypeptide(L)'
;MRDTGAHTAGARRDVDVQALLEAARAAICAQPPRGREALAAVSALAPFAEAVSATEAVDLLERASAFGQVNVLDAVWDAFDGDFAYTGWALALALRCANEDAARDLLSRGVDLLGDFRKPRKLRALMPHEGTFTRFDLTRESPTLFLNNMDHTVSTEVFEPFGGVEQLAGKPYARKTSVANACACVFRLAQDGLFDATAFDDLFRAAVVRAWHALRHPTSRDPQTAEACFGLGRRMLALHRERGMGDANVELVLGNLVVPRADRSVIGFVCKNAPDVFLGRMMALDWLRADVELLSAMVPLLSPGTPAQNAELLRIMAAAGHMPELQTVAAWPHALDPASADAAIQAASAAGHAEAAAWLLARKQGVPAHAATGEKDVRPTAAPHIDSPTVTLSRHAGAAAAPSSYPATTTTPTPTTPGAADGHRFEREDLARRVVDLARGLIVAENPFLASSFALLDLVPVHMGAAFATDGRAVSFDVDQALAAFTATREAPTHDLMHVLVHCLMLHPFVGATVDRAAWDLASDIVAEALAAEVVGPRDNDRGRRIEAALDLIESTLGARVTTERLYHALRRGAFQNARADWQRLFLVDDHASWYPAHSPQSPAQSGAAEKDEGNASEGASQGSGPTDPQAGGSTQAADADASQGAEPAETRRSDPDGSSDRAPQPAASDYRDGVLDGTDAGSRSARQAEEAWRREAKSIRVNLQTLSRKRGSKLGRFVGELEVSTHEQVDYRDFLRQFAVQSEEMRLSDDEFDYVFYTYGLSLYGNMPLVEPLEYRDEKRIRDFVIVIDTSSSVTQDVVQQFVNTTFDVLTSESSFFQKVNVHIIQADQRVQSDTKITSLAELDRWRRDIRLFGFGGTDFRLAFTYVNDLLAAGEFDDLSGLIYFTDGWGIYPDRMPPYKTTFVFYDEDHRPELVPAWAMQITLHPGEFESMSVY
;
A
#
# COMPACT_ATOMS: atom_id res chain seq x y z
N MET A 1 -38.52 -38.85 -42.34
CA MET A 1 -38.76 -39.86 -43.39
C MET A 1 -37.96 -39.45 -44.61
N ARG A 2 -37.04 -40.31 -45.08
CA ARG A 2 -36.11 -40.15 -46.24
C ARG A 2 -35.56 -38.76 -46.58
N ASP A 3 -34.25 -38.63 -46.38
CA ASP A 3 -33.35 -37.79 -47.16
C ASP A 3 -33.51 -38.01 -48.69
N THR A 4 -33.46 -36.91 -49.44
CA THR A 4 -33.05 -36.84 -50.86
C THR A 4 -32.42 -35.46 -51.11
N GLY A 5 -31.09 -35.36 -51.04
CA GLY A 5 -30.37 -34.10 -51.22
C GLY A 5 -30.24 -33.58 -52.67
N ALA A 6 -29.66 -32.39 -52.81
CA ALA A 6 -29.27 -31.78 -54.08
C ALA A 6 -27.88 -31.11 -53.95
N HIS A 7 -26.81 -31.88 -54.14
CA HIS A 7 -25.45 -31.33 -54.15
C HIS A 7 -25.19 -30.47 -55.40
N THR A 8 -25.20 -29.15 -55.25
CA THR A 8 -24.58 -28.24 -56.23
C THR A 8 -23.07 -28.27 -56.06
N ALA A 9 -22.42 -29.31 -56.59
CA ALA A 9 -20.97 -29.46 -56.64
C ALA A 9 -20.34 -28.47 -57.64
N GLY A 10 -20.34 -27.18 -57.29
CA GLY A 10 -19.56 -26.16 -57.98
C GLY A 10 -18.08 -26.39 -57.72
N ALA A 11 -17.29 -26.53 -58.78
CA ALA A 11 -15.87 -26.84 -58.69
C ALA A 11 -15.05 -25.64 -58.13
N ARG A 12 -15.00 -25.53 -56.80
CA ARG A 12 -13.86 -24.86 -56.15
C ARG A 12 -12.61 -25.64 -56.55
N ARG A 13 -11.59 -24.92 -57.05
CA ARG A 13 -10.23 -25.45 -57.09
C ARG A 13 -9.79 -25.63 -55.64
N ASP A 14 -9.04 -26.68 -55.35
CA ASP A 14 -8.27 -26.74 -54.11
C ASP A 14 -7.22 -25.62 -54.17
N VAL A 15 -7.48 -24.55 -53.43
CA VAL A 15 -6.56 -23.42 -53.31
C VAL A 15 -5.66 -23.71 -52.13
N ASP A 16 -4.37 -23.88 -52.41
CA ASP A 16 -3.34 -24.04 -51.40
C ASP A 16 -3.13 -22.70 -50.65
N VAL A 17 -3.82 -22.55 -49.52
CA VAL A 17 -3.74 -21.38 -48.63
C VAL A 17 -2.32 -21.21 -48.10
N GLN A 18 -1.56 -22.30 -47.92
CA GLN A 18 -0.17 -22.22 -47.44
C GLN A 18 0.77 -21.68 -48.51
N ALA A 19 0.55 -22.03 -49.78
CA ALA A 19 1.24 -21.43 -50.92
C ALA A 19 0.90 -19.94 -51.08
N LEU A 20 -0.35 -19.52 -50.80
CA LEU A 20 -0.72 -18.10 -50.77
C LEU A 20 -0.05 -17.35 -49.61
N LEU A 21 -0.02 -17.92 -48.41
CA LEU A 21 0.66 -17.36 -47.24
C LEU A 21 2.17 -17.20 -47.49
N GLU A 22 2.85 -18.24 -47.97
CA GLU A 22 4.28 -18.15 -48.30
C GLU A 22 4.57 -17.18 -49.45
N ALA A 23 3.68 -17.06 -50.44
CA ALA A 23 3.80 -16.06 -51.50
C ALA A 23 3.64 -14.63 -50.95
N ALA A 24 2.68 -14.39 -50.05
CA ALA A 24 2.48 -13.10 -49.39
C ALA A 24 3.69 -12.74 -48.50
N ARG A 25 4.14 -13.65 -47.63
CA ARG A 25 5.36 -13.47 -46.80
C ARG A 25 6.58 -13.13 -47.66
N ALA A 26 6.80 -13.87 -48.75
CA ALA A 26 7.95 -13.67 -49.63
C ALA A 26 7.89 -12.34 -50.42
N ALA A 27 6.70 -11.90 -50.84
CA ALA A 27 6.51 -10.64 -51.55
C ALA A 27 6.58 -9.41 -50.63
N ILE A 28 6.10 -9.52 -49.39
CA ILE A 28 6.21 -8.49 -48.35
C ILE A 28 7.68 -8.29 -47.94
N CYS A 29 8.40 -9.37 -47.59
CA CYS A 29 9.80 -9.30 -47.17
C CYS A 29 10.80 -9.08 -48.32
N ALA A 30 10.33 -8.91 -49.56
CA ALA A 30 11.20 -8.79 -50.73
C ALA A 30 12.08 -7.53 -50.70
N GLN A 31 13.35 -7.66 -51.07
CA GLN A 31 14.27 -6.54 -51.27
C GLN A 31 14.83 -6.60 -52.71
N PRO A 32 14.64 -5.56 -53.56
CA PRO A 32 13.86 -4.34 -53.29
C PRO A 32 12.36 -4.60 -53.10
N PRO A 33 11.61 -3.70 -52.41
CA PRO A 33 10.20 -3.89 -52.08
C PRO A 33 9.31 -4.09 -53.30
N ARG A 34 8.39 -5.06 -53.24
CA ARG A 34 7.50 -5.41 -54.35
C ARG A 34 6.02 -5.17 -54.02
N GLY A 35 5.67 -3.96 -53.59
CA GLY A 35 4.35 -3.61 -53.08
C GLY A 35 3.16 -4.05 -53.96
N ARG A 36 3.30 -4.07 -55.30
CA ARG A 36 2.26 -4.60 -56.21
C ARG A 36 2.10 -6.13 -56.17
N GLU A 37 3.20 -6.88 -56.05
CA GLU A 37 3.16 -8.34 -55.90
C GLU A 37 2.65 -8.71 -54.51
N ALA A 38 3.07 -7.98 -53.47
CA ALA A 38 2.62 -8.16 -52.10
C ALA A 38 1.12 -7.89 -51.95
N LEU A 39 0.64 -6.74 -52.44
CA LEU A 39 -0.78 -6.40 -52.46
C LEU A 39 -1.61 -7.47 -53.20
N ALA A 40 -1.17 -7.90 -54.38
CA ALA A 40 -1.86 -8.94 -55.14
C ALA A 40 -1.90 -10.30 -54.41
N ALA A 41 -0.84 -10.68 -53.70
CA ALA A 41 -0.79 -11.91 -52.91
C ALA A 41 -1.72 -11.85 -51.69
N VAL A 42 -1.75 -10.71 -50.97
CA VAL A 42 -2.64 -10.49 -49.82
C VAL A 42 -4.10 -10.43 -50.27
N SER A 43 -4.43 -9.73 -51.36
CA SER A 43 -5.77 -9.72 -51.95
C SER A 43 -6.23 -11.10 -52.45
N ALA A 44 -5.31 -11.99 -52.83
CA ALA A 44 -5.61 -13.37 -53.18
C ALA A 44 -5.83 -14.28 -51.94
N LEU A 45 -5.25 -13.92 -50.80
CA LEU A 45 -5.40 -14.62 -49.51
C LEU A 45 -6.71 -14.25 -48.79
N ALA A 46 -7.13 -12.97 -48.84
CA ALA A 46 -8.28 -12.46 -48.10
C ALA A 46 -9.59 -13.30 -48.22
N PRO A 47 -9.97 -13.87 -49.38
CA PRO A 47 -11.16 -14.74 -49.49
C PRO A 47 -11.07 -16.07 -48.70
N PHE A 48 -9.91 -16.36 -48.10
CA PHE A 48 -9.60 -17.57 -47.33
C PHE A 48 -9.13 -17.25 -45.90
N ALA A 49 -9.37 -16.03 -45.40
CA ALA A 49 -8.92 -15.59 -44.07
C ALA A 49 -9.39 -16.51 -42.92
N GLU A 50 -10.60 -17.08 -42.99
CA GLU A 50 -11.11 -18.08 -42.02
C GLU A 50 -10.28 -19.37 -41.94
N ALA A 51 -9.42 -19.64 -42.92
CA ALA A 51 -8.54 -20.82 -42.99
C ALA A 51 -7.08 -20.51 -42.58
N VAL A 52 -6.77 -19.28 -42.19
CA VAL A 52 -5.45 -18.86 -41.69
C VAL A 52 -5.45 -18.94 -40.16
N SER A 53 -4.38 -19.43 -39.56
CA SER A 53 -4.26 -19.45 -38.09
C SER A 53 -3.89 -18.07 -37.53
N ALA A 54 -4.27 -17.79 -36.28
CA ALA A 54 -4.00 -16.47 -35.67
C ALA A 54 -2.50 -16.13 -35.59
N THR A 55 -1.65 -17.14 -35.31
CA THR A 55 -0.19 -17.04 -35.39
C THR A 55 0.30 -16.56 -36.75
N GLU A 56 -0.35 -16.99 -37.83
CA GLU A 56 0.03 -16.66 -39.20
C GLU A 56 -0.52 -15.32 -39.67
N ALA A 57 -1.70 -14.91 -39.19
CA ALA A 57 -2.23 -13.57 -39.40
C ALA A 57 -1.34 -12.51 -38.73
N VAL A 58 -0.91 -12.75 -37.49
CA VAL A 58 0.03 -11.87 -36.76
C VAL A 58 1.41 -11.87 -37.43
N ASP A 59 1.97 -13.02 -37.84
CA ASP A 59 3.21 -13.09 -38.62
C ASP A 59 3.15 -12.24 -39.91
N LEU A 60 2.00 -12.22 -40.59
CA LEU A 60 1.80 -11.42 -41.80
C LEU A 60 1.71 -9.92 -41.50
N LEU A 61 1.02 -9.53 -40.42
CA LEU A 61 0.93 -8.14 -39.94
C LEU A 61 2.30 -7.59 -39.53
N GLU A 62 3.08 -8.37 -38.78
CA GLU A 62 4.44 -8.01 -38.36
C GLU A 62 5.37 -7.79 -39.55
N ARG A 63 5.33 -8.68 -40.55
CA ARG A 63 6.09 -8.52 -41.80
C ARG A 63 5.63 -7.30 -42.58
N ALA A 64 4.32 -7.04 -42.65
CA ALA A 64 3.78 -5.85 -43.32
C ALA A 64 4.24 -4.56 -42.63
N SER A 65 4.29 -4.55 -41.30
CA SER A 65 4.79 -3.42 -40.51
C SER A 65 6.32 -3.24 -40.66
N ALA A 66 7.07 -4.34 -40.70
CA ALA A 66 8.53 -4.32 -40.80
C ALA A 66 9.09 -4.10 -42.22
N PHE A 67 8.35 -4.42 -43.29
CA PHE A 67 8.83 -4.31 -44.70
C PHE A 67 7.83 -3.70 -45.68
N GLY A 68 6.54 -3.72 -45.36
CA GLY A 68 5.48 -3.30 -46.27
C GLY A 68 5.38 -1.79 -46.46
N GLN A 69 4.71 -1.43 -47.56
CA GLN A 69 4.15 -0.09 -47.78
C GLN A 69 2.77 -0.03 -47.11
N VAL A 70 2.27 1.16 -46.74
CA VAL A 70 0.97 1.30 -46.05
C VAL A 70 -0.15 0.58 -46.79
N ASN A 71 -0.26 0.72 -48.11
CA ASN A 71 -1.27 0.03 -48.91
C ASN A 71 -1.19 -1.52 -48.91
N VAL A 72 -0.09 -2.10 -48.41
CA VAL A 72 0.06 -3.54 -48.15
C VAL A 72 -0.32 -3.88 -46.72
N LEU A 73 -0.01 -2.99 -45.76
CA LEU A 73 -0.46 -3.08 -44.38
C LEU A 73 -1.99 -2.95 -44.28
N ASP A 74 -2.58 -1.96 -44.95
CA ASP A 74 -4.02 -1.79 -45.20
C ASP A 74 -4.65 -3.12 -45.62
N ALA A 75 -4.12 -3.72 -46.69
CA ALA A 75 -4.65 -4.94 -47.26
C ALA A 75 -4.51 -6.16 -46.33
N VAL A 76 -3.47 -6.21 -45.49
CA VAL A 76 -3.35 -7.26 -44.46
C VAL A 76 -4.34 -7.02 -43.33
N TRP A 77 -4.49 -5.77 -42.88
CA TRP A 77 -5.42 -5.41 -41.83
C TRP A 77 -6.87 -5.70 -42.23
N ASP A 78 -7.27 -5.24 -43.42
CA ASP A 78 -8.61 -5.42 -43.97
C ASP A 78 -8.90 -6.90 -44.28
N ALA A 79 -7.91 -7.70 -44.69
CA ALA A 79 -8.06 -9.14 -44.93
C ALA A 79 -8.41 -9.94 -43.67
N PHE A 80 -8.15 -9.40 -42.48
CA PHE A 80 -8.51 -9.99 -41.18
C PHE A 80 -9.44 -9.08 -40.36
N ASP A 81 -10.04 -8.05 -40.97
CA ASP A 81 -10.92 -7.06 -40.33
C ASP A 81 -10.32 -6.37 -39.06
N GLY A 82 -8.99 -6.31 -38.93
CA GLY A 82 -8.31 -5.81 -37.73
C GLY A 82 -8.26 -6.77 -36.53
N ASP A 83 -8.71 -8.01 -36.68
CA ASP A 83 -8.87 -9.02 -35.63
C ASP A 83 -7.53 -9.71 -35.27
N PHE A 84 -6.57 -8.96 -34.70
CA PHE A 84 -5.22 -9.46 -34.35
C PHE A 84 -4.93 -9.42 -32.85
N ALA A 85 -4.17 -10.40 -32.37
CA ALA A 85 -3.90 -10.57 -30.95
C ALA A 85 -2.79 -9.68 -30.35
N TYR A 86 -1.73 -9.40 -31.13
CA TYR A 86 -0.51 -8.72 -30.66
C TYR A 86 -0.19 -7.47 -31.50
N THR A 87 -1.14 -6.53 -31.59
CA THR A 87 -1.01 -5.35 -32.46
C THR A 87 0.15 -4.42 -32.04
N GLY A 88 0.39 -4.23 -30.74
CA GLY A 88 1.50 -3.42 -30.24
C GLY A 88 2.88 -3.91 -30.70
N TRP A 89 3.07 -5.21 -30.90
CA TRP A 89 4.33 -5.76 -31.44
C TRP A 89 4.57 -5.36 -32.90
N ALA A 90 3.50 -5.34 -33.71
CA ALA A 90 3.58 -4.88 -35.10
C ALA A 90 3.97 -3.38 -35.16
N LEU A 91 3.44 -2.56 -34.24
CA LEU A 91 3.85 -1.16 -34.07
C LEU A 91 5.32 -1.04 -33.64
N ALA A 92 5.77 -1.81 -32.65
CA ALA A 92 7.17 -1.80 -32.21
C ALA A 92 8.13 -2.20 -33.35
N LEU A 93 7.77 -3.18 -34.18
CA LEU A 93 8.54 -3.54 -35.37
C LEU A 93 8.56 -2.43 -36.43
N ALA A 94 7.44 -1.72 -36.64
CA ALA A 94 7.41 -0.54 -37.52
C ALA A 94 8.38 0.54 -37.02
N LEU A 95 8.39 0.84 -35.72
CA LEU A 95 9.29 1.81 -35.10
C LEU A 95 10.77 1.38 -35.17
N ARG A 96 11.07 0.12 -34.81
CA ARG A 96 12.40 -0.51 -34.90
C ARG A 96 12.96 -0.44 -36.33
N CYS A 97 12.10 -0.64 -37.33
CA CYS A 97 12.46 -0.58 -38.75
C CYS A 97 12.49 0.85 -39.31
N ALA A 98 12.11 1.86 -38.52
CA ALA A 98 11.85 3.24 -38.93
C ALA A 98 10.87 3.34 -40.11
N ASN A 99 9.85 2.47 -40.15
CA ASN A 99 8.76 2.48 -41.11
C ASN A 99 7.65 3.44 -40.62
N GLU A 100 7.94 4.74 -40.67
CA GLU A 100 7.10 5.80 -40.12
C GLU A 100 5.66 5.76 -40.65
N ASP A 101 5.47 5.57 -41.96
CA ASP A 101 4.14 5.58 -42.57
C ASP A 101 3.26 4.44 -42.01
N ALA A 102 3.86 3.25 -41.79
CA ALA A 102 3.20 2.11 -41.15
C ALA A 102 2.94 2.35 -39.65
N ALA A 103 3.85 3.01 -38.94
CA ALA A 103 3.65 3.35 -37.53
C ALA A 103 2.51 4.38 -37.35
N ARG A 104 2.45 5.41 -38.21
CA ARG A 104 1.35 6.40 -38.24
C ARG A 104 0.01 5.72 -38.51
N ASP A 105 -0.01 4.80 -39.47
CA ASP A 105 -1.21 4.03 -39.82
C ASP A 105 -1.73 3.20 -38.63
N LEU A 106 -0.88 2.37 -38.01
CA LEU A 106 -1.25 1.57 -36.85
C LEU A 106 -1.77 2.42 -35.68
N LEU A 107 -1.06 3.51 -35.34
CA LEU A 107 -1.49 4.46 -34.30
C LEU A 107 -2.88 5.06 -34.64
N SER A 108 -3.14 5.39 -35.91
CA SER A 108 -4.45 5.90 -36.34
C SER A 108 -5.59 4.89 -36.26
N ARG A 109 -5.28 3.58 -36.18
CA ARG A 109 -6.25 2.47 -35.97
C ARG A 109 -6.49 2.14 -34.49
N GLY A 110 -5.92 2.90 -33.55
CA GLY A 110 -6.00 2.56 -32.12
C GLY A 110 -5.17 1.33 -31.75
N VAL A 111 -4.01 1.17 -32.39
CA VAL A 111 -2.95 0.26 -31.93
C VAL A 111 -2.09 1.00 -30.92
N ASP A 112 -2.29 0.70 -29.65
CA ASP A 112 -1.37 1.05 -28.58
C ASP A 112 -0.18 0.06 -28.59
N LEU A 113 0.98 0.55 -28.14
CA LEU A 113 2.23 -0.16 -27.99
C LEU A 113 2.25 -0.99 -26.69
N LEU A 114 1.60 -0.52 -25.63
CA LEU A 114 1.40 -1.23 -24.35
C LEU A 114 0.02 -1.88 -24.21
N GLY A 115 -0.83 -1.71 -25.22
CA GLY A 115 -2.22 -2.14 -25.20
C GLY A 115 -2.39 -3.66 -25.11
N ASP A 116 -3.47 -4.06 -24.44
CA ASP A 116 -3.79 -5.45 -24.11
C ASP A 116 -3.75 -6.43 -25.29
N PHE A 117 -3.36 -7.65 -24.94
CA PHE A 117 -3.58 -8.84 -25.76
C PHE A 117 -5.07 -8.99 -26.10
N ARG A 118 -5.42 -8.89 -27.39
CA ARG A 118 -6.80 -8.99 -27.86
C ARG A 118 -7.11 -10.45 -28.22
N LYS A 119 -8.22 -11.01 -27.73
CA LYS A 119 -8.66 -12.37 -28.13
C LYS A 119 -9.43 -12.32 -29.46
N PRO A 120 -8.89 -12.86 -30.59
CA PRO A 120 -9.50 -12.68 -31.90
C PRO A 120 -10.87 -13.38 -32.02
N ARG A 121 -11.85 -12.70 -32.61
CA ARG A 121 -13.26 -13.13 -32.69
C ARG A 121 -13.59 -13.94 -33.96
N LYS A 122 -12.83 -13.77 -35.05
CA LYS A 122 -13.04 -14.41 -36.37
C LYS A 122 -12.07 -15.57 -36.63
N LEU A 123 -10.84 -15.48 -36.12
CA LEU A 123 -9.81 -16.51 -36.29
C LEU A 123 -10.09 -17.73 -35.39
N ARG A 124 -11.08 -18.56 -35.78
CA ARG A 124 -11.63 -19.72 -35.04
C ARG A 124 -10.65 -20.86 -34.68
N ALA A 125 -9.36 -20.71 -34.94
CA ALA A 125 -8.36 -21.62 -34.40
C ALA A 125 -8.37 -21.54 -32.86
N LEU A 126 -8.11 -22.65 -32.19
CA LEU A 126 -7.59 -22.56 -30.82
C LEU A 126 -6.30 -21.73 -30.89
N MET A 127 -6.30 -20.58 -30.21
CA MET A 127 -5.06 -19.88 -29.91
C MET A 127 -4.13 -20.89 -29.22
N PRO A 128 -2.85 -20.96 -29.61
CA PRO A 128 -1.85 -21.68 -28.83
C PRO A 128 -1.97 -21.30 -27.34
N HIS A 129 -1.80 -22.27 -26.43
CA HIS A 129 -1.92 -22.06 -24.98
C HIS A 129 -1.17 -20.79 -24.54
N GLU A 130 -1.68 -20.05 -23.56
CA GLU A 130 -1.31 -18.62 -23.38
C GLU A 130 0.19 -18.37 -23.08
N GLY A 131 0.97 -19.39 -22.68
CA GLY A 131 2.45 -19.35 -22.61
C GLY A 131 3.22 -19.73 -23.90
N THR A 132 2.56 -19.99 -25.04
CA THR A 132 3.24 -20.44 -26.29
C THR A 132 3.84 -19.26 -27.08
N PHE A 133 3.33 -18.05 -26.88
CA PHE A 133 3.94 -16.84 -27.41
C PHE A 133 4.83 -16.23 -26.33
N THR A 134 6.16 -16.25 -26.52
CA THR A 134 7.14 -15.55 -25.67
C THR A 134 6.99 -14.01 -25.67
N ARG A 135 5.98 -13.49 -26.38
CA ARG A 135 5.57 -12.08 -26.43
C ARG A 135 4.40 -11.78 -25.50
N PHE A 136 3.68 -12.79 -25.01
CA PHE A 136 2.55 -12.62 -24.09
C PHE A 136 2.97 -11.89 -22.82
N ASP A 137 4.10 -12.32 -22.24
CA ASP A 137 4.72 -11.71 -21.05
C ASP A 137 5.10 -10.24 -21.24
N LEU A 138 5.33 -9.81 -22.48
CA LEU A 138 5.70 -8.43 -22.82
C LEU A 138 4.47 -7.53 -23.06
N THR A 139 3.30 -8.13 -23.34
CA THR A 139 2.00 -7.46 -23.44
C THR A 139 1.16 -7.51 -22.15
N ARG A 140 1.57 -8.29 -21.16
CA ARG A 140 1.12 -8.06 -19.78
C ARG A 140 1.91 -6.88 -19.23
N GLU A 141 1.22 -5.87 -18.71
CA GLU A 141 1.89 -4.77 -18.00
C GLU A 141 2.67 -5.32 -16.80
N SER A 142 3.91 -4.86 -16.64
CA SER A 142 4.70 -5.22 -15.47
C SER A 142 4.14 -4.53 -14.23
N PRO A 143 3.89 -5.25 -13.12
CA PRO A 143 3.47 -4.63 -11.85
C PRO A 143 4.56 -3.71 -11.26
N THR A 144 5.79 -3.76 -11.78
CA THR A 144 6.89 -2.85 -11.43
C THR A 144 7.25 -1.86 -12.54
N LEU A 145 6.37 -1.63 -13.53
CA LEU A 145 6.60 -0.63 -14.57
C LEU A 145 6.94 0.74 -13.96
N PHE A 146 7.99 1.38 -14.47
CA PHE A 146 8.63 2.60 -13.93
C PHE A 146 9.26 2.50 -12.53
N LEU A 147 8.77 1.63 -11.63
CA LEU A 147 9.43 1.29 -10.36
C LEU A 147 10.79 0.61 -10.61
N ASN A 148 10.80 -0.41 -11.47
CA ASN A 148 12.01 -1.03 -11.99
C ASN A 148 12.28 -0.56 -13.43
N ASN A 149 13.33 0.23 -13.60
CA ASN A 149 13.77 0.66 -14.93
C ASN A 149 14.13 -0.52 -15.85
N MET A 150 14.49 -1.69 -15.31
CA MET A 150 14.98 -2.83 -16.09
C MET A 150 13.88 -3.73 -16.68
N ASP A 151 12.60 -3.43 -16.43
CA ASP A 151 11.49 -4.28 -16.89
C ASP A 151 11.42 -4.35 -18.43
N HIS A 152 11.25 -5.55 -18.96
CA HIS A 152 11.09 -5.75 -20.40
C HIS A 152 9.63 -5.50 -20.81
N THR A 153 9.44 -4.64 -21.81
CA THR A 153 8.13 -4.29 -22.39
C THR A 153 8.25 -4.23 -23.91
N VAL A 154 7.11 -4.16 -24.61
CA VAL A 154 7.07 -3.94 -26.07
C VAL A 154 7.83 -2.67 -26.50
N SER A 155 7.94 -1.63 -25.65
CA SER A 155 8.76 -0.44 -25.94
C SER A 155 10.27 -0.72 -25.97
N THR A 156 10.76 -1.65 -25.14
CA THR A 156 12.20 -2.00 -25.10
C THR A 156 12.67 -2.57 -26.45
N GLU A 157 11.80 -3.35 -27.08
CA GLU A 157 12.03 -3.99 -28.37
C GLU A 157 12.15 -3.01 -29.53
N VAL A 158 11.69 -1.76 -29.40
CA VAL A 158 11.85 -0.70 -30.43
C VAL A 158 13.32 -0.39 -30.71
N PHE A 159 14.22 -0.60 -29.75
CA PHE A 159 15.64 -0.22 -29.84
C PHE A 159 16.62 -1.40 -29.95
N GLU A 160 16.10 -2.63 -30.07
CA GLU A 160 16.88 -3.85 -30.25
C GLU A 160 17.16 -4.19 -31.74
N PRO A 161 18.26 -4.91 -32.05
CA PRO A 161 18.52 -5.42 -33.39
C PRO A 161 17.72 -6.72 -33.64
N PHE A 162 17.49 -7.06 -34.91
CA PHE A 162 16.87 -8.34 -35.23
C PHE A 162 17.78 -9.52 -34.82
N GLY A 163 17.25 -10.42 -33.98
CA GLY A 163 17.87 -11.71 -33.63
C GLY A 163 17.78 -12.75 -34.75
N GLY A 164 16.95 -12.51 -35.78
CA GLY A 164 16.86 -13.34 -36.99
C GLY A 164 16.10 -14.66 -36.82
N VAL A 165 15.45 -14.87 -35.67
CA VAL A 165 14.58 -16.03 -35.35
C VAL A 165 13.18 -15.59 -34.87
N GLU A 166 12.80 -14.34 -35.15
CA GLU A 166 11.60 -13.66 -34.64
C GLU A 166 10.30 -13.97 -35.38
N GLN A 167 10.34 -14.82 -36.41
CA GLN A 167 9.13 -15.22 -37.14
C GLN A 167 8.22 -16.11 -36.27
N LEU A 168 6.94 -15.76 -36.21
CA LEU A 168 5.92 -16.60 -35.58
C LEU A 168 5.50 -17.77 -36.50
N ALA A 169 5.62 -17.59 -37.81
CA ALA A 169 5.33 -18.63 -38.80
C ALA A 169 6.19 -18.49 -40.07
N GLY A 170 6.19 -19.53 -40.92
CA GLY A 170 6.92 -19.50 -42.19
C GLY A 170 8.44 -19.36 -42.03
N LYS A 171 9.10 -18.76 -43.02
CA LYS A 171 10.56 -18.63 -43.05
C LYS A 171 11.07 -17.46 -42.18
N PRO A 172 12.25 -17.61 -41.55
CA PRO A 172 12.89 -16.52 -40.80
C PRO A 172 13.11 -15.25 -41.63
N TYR A 173 13.05 -14.11 -40.95
CA TYR A 173 13.27 -12.79 -41.55
C TYR A 173 14.11 -11.90 -40.64
N ALA A 174 14.78 -10.92 -41.25
CA ALA A 174 15.48 -9.85 -40.55
C ALA A 174 15.57 -8.62 -41.46
N ARG A 175 15.42 -7.41 -40.90
CA ARG A 175 15.71 -6.15 -41.59
C ARG A 175 16.94 -5.51 -40.97
N LYS A 176 17.78 -4.83 -41.76
CA LYS A 176 18.87 -4.03 -41.21
C LYS A 176 18.29 -2.80 -40.52
N THR A 177 18.35 -2.77 -39.20
CA THR A 177 17.85 -1.67 -38.35
C THR A 177 18.96 -0.66 -38.06
N SER A 178 18.58 0.47 -37.45
CA SER A 178 19.48 1.51 -36.95
C SER A 178 18.79 2.19 -35.77
N VAL A 179 19.39 2.12 -34.58
CA VAL A 179 18.81 2.73 -33.37
C VAL A 179 18.65 4.23 -33.54
N ALA A 180 19.57 4.91 -34.24
CA ALA A 180 19.44 6.32 -34.59
C ALA A 180 18.22 6.61 -35.49
N ASN A 181 17.87 5.70 -36.40
CA ASN A 181 16.70 5.86 -37.26
C ASN A 181 15.40 5.58 -36.48
N ALA A 182 15.39 4.56 -35.62
CA ALA A 182 14.25 4.30 -34.72
C ALA A 182 14.02 5.50 -33.78
N CYS A 183 15.07 6.04 -33.17
CA CYS A 183 15.03 7.27 -32.36
C CYS A 183 14.58 8.52 -33.16
N ALA A 184 14.83 8.58 -34.46
CA ALA A 184 14.32 9.64 -35.33
C ALA A 184 12.87 9.40 -35.78
N CYS A 185 12.38 8.15 -35.76
CA CYS A 185 10.99 7.80 -35.99
C CYS A 185 10.15 8.15 -34.74
N VAL A 186 10.48 7.55 -33.59
CA VAL A 186 9.80 7.76 -32.30
C VAL A 186 9.68 9.24 -31.95
N PHE A 187 10.76 10.02 -32.08
CA PHE A 187 10.70 11.46 -31.78
C PHE A 187 9.66 12.21 -32.63
N ARG A 188 9.48 11.88 -33.91
CA ARG A 188 8.56 12.61 -34.78
C ARG A 188 7.10 12.26 -34.49
N LEU A 189 6.82 10.99 -34.20
CA LEU A 189 5.48 10.55 -33.77
C LEU A 189 5.11 11.12 -32.39
N ALA A 190 6.08 11.19 -31.47
CA ALA A 190 5.92 11.88 -30.19
C ALA A 190 5.72 13.41 -30.39
N GLN A 191 6.47 14.04 -31.28
CA GLN A 191 6.30 15.47 -31.63
C GLN A 191 4.94 15.77 -32.28
N ASP A 192 4.36 14.81 -33.00
CA ASP A 192 3.01 14.88 -33.57
C ASP A 192 1.91 14.54 -32.53
N GLY A 193 2.27 14.09 -31.32
CA GLY A 193 1.34 13.75 -30.24
C GLY A 193 0.59 12.43 -30.43
N LEU A 194 1.21 11.45 -31.11
CA LEU A 194 0.58 10.18 -31.49
C LEU A 194 0.76 9.04 -30.48
N PHE A 195 1.32 9.31 -29.30
CA PHE A 195 1.39 8.36 -28.18
C PHE A 195 0.63 8.95 -26.99
N ASP A 196 -0.03 8.08 -26.21
CA ASP A 196 -0.53 8.40 -24.88
C ASP A 196 0.64 8.64 -23.89
N ALA A 197 0.30 9.04 -22.66
CA ALA A 197 1.29 9.38 -21.64
C ALA A 197 2.12 8.16 -21.17
N THR A 198 1.51 6.99 -21.03
CA THR A 198 2.17 5.78 -20.53
C THR A 198 3.14 5.22 -21.58
N ALA A 199 2.72 5.12 -22.83
CA ALA A 199 3.59 4.71 -23.94
C ALA A 199 4.70 5.74 -24.22
N PHE A 200 4.44 7.04 -24.05
CA PHE A 200 5.47 8.08 -24.12
C PHE A 200 6.53 7.91 -23.02
N ASP A 201 6.10 7.72 -21.77
CA ASP A 201 7.00 7.51 -20.63
C ASP A 201 7.80 6.20 -20.78
N ASP A 202 7.18 5.13 -21.30
CA ASP A 202 7.86 3.85 -21.50
C ASP A 202 8.79 3.83 -22.70
N LEU A 203 8.47 4.54 -23.79
CA LEU A 203 9.42 4.78 -24.90
C LEU A 203 10.61 5.63 -24.44
N PHE A 204 10.40 6.60 -23.53
CA PHE A 204 11.48 7.33 -22.89
C PHE A 204 12.35 6.42 -22.02
N ARG A 205 11.74 5.61 -21.13
CA ARG A 205 12.41 4.63 -20.28
C ARG A 205 13.23 3.65 -21.12
N ALA A 206 12.62 2.98 -22.08
CA ALA A 206 13.26 2.04 -23.00
C ALA A 206 14.47 2.67 -23.71
N ALA A 207 14.38 3.92 -24.16
CA ALA A 207 15.50 4.63 -24.76
C ALA A 207 16.67 4.86 -23.77
N VAL A 208 16.41 5.40 -22.57
CA VAL A 208 17.49 5.67 -21.60
C VAL A 208 18.09 4.41 -21.00
N VAL A 209 17.29 3.35 -20.85
CA VAL A 209 17.74 2.01 -20.43
C VAL A 209 18.60 1.37 -21.53
N ARG A 210 18.22 1.48 -22.80
CA ARG A 210 19.07 1.06 -23.93
C ARG A 210 20.41 1.80 -23.95
N ALA A 211 20.43 3.11 -23.66
CA ALA A 211 21.67 3.86 -23.52
C ALA A 211 22.54 3.38 -22.33
N TRP A 212 21.92 3.01 -21.21
CA TRP A 212 22.63 2.39 -20.08
C TRP A 212 23.23 1.03 -20.46
N HIS A 213 22.46 0.15 -21.11
CA HIS A 213 22.94 -1.14 -21.62
C HIS A 213 24.14 -0.99 -22.57
N ALA A 214 24.10 0.01 -23.45
CA ALA A 214 25.18 0.32 -24.38
C ALA A 214 26.46 0.83 -23.71
N LEU A 215 26.44 1.24 -22.42
CA LEU A 215 27.61 1.76 -21.70
C LEU A 215 28.05 0.90 -20.50
N ARG A 216 27.19 0.05 -19.94
CA ARG A 216 27.42 -0.68 -18.67
C ARG A 216 28.65 -1.60 -18.64
N HIS A 217 29.14 -2.06 -19.78
CA HIS A 217 30.25 -3.01 -19.88
C HIS A 217 31.47 -2.38 -20.57
N PRO A 218 32.60 -2.15 -19.86
CA PRO A 218 33.78 -1.50 -20.43
C PRO A 218 34.35 -2.17 -21.69
N THR A 219 34.19 -3.49 -21.83
CA THR A 219 34.68 -4.31 -22.94
C THR A 219 33.76 -4.32 -24.17
N SER A 220 32.51 -3.88 -24.04
CA SER A 220 31.50 -3.94 -25.12
C SER A 220 30.66 -2.65 -25.20
N ARG A 221 31.28 -1.49 -24.97
CA ARG A 221 30.62 -0.18 -25.05
C ARG A 221 30.24 0.14 -26.50
N ASP A 222 29.02 0.61 -26.70
CA ASP A 222 28.56 1.27 -27.93
C ASP A 222 28.14 2.73 -27.65
N PRO A 223 29.08 3.69 -27.74
CA PRO A 223 28.78 5.10 -27.58
C PRO A 223 27.84 5.66 -28.67
N GLN A 224 27.70 5.01 -29.83
CA GLN A 224 26.84 5.50 -30.92
C GLN A 224 25.37 5.20 -30.62
N THR A 225 25.06 3.98 -30.19
CA THR A 225 23.73 3.63 -29.67
C THR A 225 23.39 4.48 -28.44
N ALA A 226 24.33 4.64 -27.50
CA ALA A 226 24.10 5.45 -26.30
C ALA A 226 23.75 6.91 -26.61
N GLU A 227 24.51 7.59 -27.48
CA GLU A 227 24.23 8.99 -27.83
C GLU A 227 23.00 9.15 -28.73
N ALA A 228 22.65 8.15 -29.56
CA ALA A 228 21.38 8.13 -30.29
C ALA A 228 20.17 8.06 -29.34
N CYS A 229 20.22 7.17 -28.35
CA CYS A 229 19.21 6.98 -27.33
C CYS A 229 19.10 8.16 -26.36
N PHE A 230 20.21 8.69 -25.83
CA PHE A 230 20.20 9.95 -25.08
C PHE A 230 19.73 11.12 -25.95
N GLY A 231 20.08 11.14 -27.24
CA GLY A 231 19.58 12.12 -28.21
C GLY A 231 18.07 12.06 -28.43
N LEU A 232 17.42 10.90 -28.25
CA LEU A 232 15.96 10.80 -28.13
C LEU A 232 15.50 11.33 -26.76
N GLY A 233 16.06 10.81 -25.66
CA GLY A 233 15.67 11.17 -24.30
C GLY A 233 15.68 12.68 -24.02
N ARG A 234 16.75 13.39 -24.42
CA ARG A 234 16.85 14.87 -24.30
C ARG A 234 15.71 15.60 -25.03
N ARG A 235 15.26 15.07 -26.17
CA ARG A 235 14.18 15.67 -26.99
C ARG A 235 12.79 15.31 -26.47
N MET A 236 12.58 14.12 -25.92
CA MET A 236 11.34 13.77 -25.22
C MET A 236 11.18 14.59 -23.93
N LEU A 237 12.27 14.81 -23.17
CA LEU A 237 12.26 15.69 -22.00
C LEU A 237 11.95 17.16 -22.34
N ALA A 238 12.29 17.63 -23.54
CA ALA A 238 11.86 18.93 -24.03
C ALA A 238 10.35 18.94 -24.35
N LEU A 239 9.84 17.94 -25.08
CA LEU A 239 8.41 17.80 -25.36
C LEU A 239 7.55 17.72 -24.08
N HIS A 240 8.02 16.98 -23.07
CA HIS A 240 7.38 16.90 -21.75
C HIS A 240 7.20 18.29 -21.11
N ARG A 241 8.27 19.10 -21.07
CA ARG A 241 8.24 20.46 -20.46
C ARG A 241 7.51 21.50 -21.30
N GLU A 242 7.67 21.44 -22.62
CA GLU A 242 7.12 22.44 -23.54
C GLU A 242 5.64 22.20 -23.87
N ARG A 243 5.15 20.96 -23.71
CA ARG A 243 3.82 20.54 -24.18
C ARG A 243 3.01 19.67 -23.21
N GLY A 244 3.57 19.22 -22.08
CA GLY A 244 2.87 18.33 -21.14
C GLY A 244 2.65 16.91 -21.71
N MET A 245 3.61 16.39 -22.47
CA MET A 245 3.59 15.01 -22.98
C MET A 245 4.22 14.04 -21.98
N GLY A 246 3.57 12.90 -21.72
CA GLY A 246 3.97 11.99 -20.64
C GLY A 246 3.43 12.40 -19.27
N ASP A 247 3.54 11.52 -18.29
CA ASP A 247 3.11 11.73 -16.90
C ASP A 247 4.35 11.89 -15.98
N ALA A 248 4.16 11.88 -14.66
CA ALA A 248 5.24 12.08 -13.68
C ALA A 248 6.31 10.96 -13.66
N ASN A 249 6.08 9.83 -14.34
CA ASN A 249 6.98 8.68 -14.31
C ASN A 249 8.35 8.99 -14.94
N VAL A 250 8.40 9.99 -15.83
CA VAL A 250 9.65 10.50 -16.43
C VAL A 250 10.70 10.86 -15.37
N GLU A 251 10.29 11.50 -14.27
CA GLU A 251 11.20 11.88 -13.17
C GLU A 251 11.60 10.67 -12.31
N LEU A 252 10.68 9.74 -12.07
CA LEU A 252 10.94 8.48 -11.38
C LEU A 252 12.00 7.66 -12.14
N VAL A 253 11.81 7.48 -13.44
CA VAL A 253 12.75 6.81 -14.36
C VAL A 253 14.12 7.47 -14.31
N LEU A 254 14.19 8.79 -14.41
CA LEU A 254 15.45 9.55 -14.31
C LEU A 254 16.15 9.36 -12.96
N GLY A 255 15.41 9.37 -11.86
CA GLY A 255 15.96 9.12 -10.52
C GLY A 255 16.44 7.67 -10.36
N ASN A 256 15.76 6.71 -10.98
CA ASN A 256 16.11 5.28 -10.97
C ASN A 256 17.30 4.93 -11.87
N LEU A 257 17.84 5.87 -12.67
CA LEU A 257 19.15 5.74 -13.32
C LEU A 257 20.33 6.08 -12.39
N VAL A 258 20.08 6.75 -11.26
CA VAL A 258 21.11 7.16 -10.29
C VAL A 258 21.39 6.01 -9.32
N VAL A 259 22.14 5.01 -9.80
CA VAL A 259 22.50 3.79 -9.05
C VAL A 259 24.02 3.66 -8.84
N PRO A 260 24.47 2.96 -7.78
CA PRO A 260 25.90 2.74 -7.54
C PRO A 260 26.60 2.11 -8.75
N ARG A 261 27.80 2.60 -9.08
CA ARG A 261 28.64 2.13 -10.20
C ARG A 261 28.03 2.31 -11.61
N ALA A 262 26.96 3.09 -11.79
CA ALA A 262 26.53 3.50 -13.13
C ALA A 262 27.62 4.31 -13.85
N ASP A 263 27.68 4.22 -15.18
CA ASP A 263 28.69 4.94 -15.98
C ASP A 263 28.47 6.46 -15.86
N ARG A 264 29.57 7.22 -15.70
CA ARG A 264 29.53 8.69 -15.53
C ARG A 264 28.79 9.43 -16.65
N SER A 265 28.66 8.84 -17.86
CA SER A 265 27.84 9.42 -18.95
C SER A 265 26.33 9.32 -18.70
N VAL A 266 25.86 8.25 -18.05
CA VAL A 266 24.43 8.07 -17.70
C VAL A 266 24.06 9.06 -16.59
N ILE A 267 24.88 9.14 -15.55
CA ILE A 267 24.66 10.08 -14.44
C ILE A 267 24.75 11.52 -14.97
N GLY A 268 25.74 11.82 -15.82
CA GLY A 268 25.86 13.11 -16.50
C GLY A 268 24.75 13.43 -17.51
N PHE A 269 23.95 12.44 -17.95
CA PHE A 269 22.71 12.69 -18.67
C PHE A 269 21.60 13.12 -17.70
N VAL A 270 21.46 12.49 -16.53
CA VAL A 270 20.51 12.93 -15.49
C VAL A 270 20.85 14.36 -15.04
N CYS A 271 22.10 14.62 -14.64
CA CYS A 271 22.52 15.93 -14.13
C CYS A 271 22.24 17.09 -15.10
N LYS A 272 22.47 16.90 -16.41
CA LYS A 272 22.26 17.94 -17.44
C LYS A 272 20.80 18.24 -17.72
N ASN A 273 19.91 17.27 -17.55
CA ASN A 273 18.52 17.39 -17.99
C ASN A 273 17.54 17.53 -16.81
N ALA A 274 17.78 16.83 -15.71
CA ALA A 274 16.98 16.85 -14.49
C ALA A 274 17.87 17.04 -13.24
N PRO A 275 18.49 18.22 -13.08
CA PRO A 275 19.39 18.53 -11.97
C PRO A 275 18.70 18.39 -10.61
N ASP A 276 17.45 18.85 -10.47
CA ASP A 276 16.67 18.74 -9.23
C ASP A 276 16.40 17.27 -8.82
N VAL A 277 16.20 16.37 -9.80
CA VAL A 277 16.05 14.93 -9.54
C VAL A 277 17.36 14.32 -9.05
N PHE A 278 18.50 14.70 -9.64
CA PHE A 278 19.82 14.25 -9.17
C PHE A 278 20.12 14.79 -7.76
N LEU A 279 19.88 16.08 -7.52
CA LEU A 279 20.07 16.71 -6.21
C LEU A 279 19.10 16.17 -5.15
N GLY A 280 17.88 15.78 -5.55
CA GLY A 280 16.92 15.07 -4.69
C GLY A 280 17.43 13.69 -4.30
N ARG A 281 17.95 12.91 -5.25
CA ARG A 281 18.60 11.62 -4.97
C ARG A 281 19.87 11.78 -4.12
N MET A 282 20.65 12.86 -4.28
CA MET A 282 21.77 13.20 -3.39
C MET A 282 21.30 13.50 -1.95
N MET A 283 20.12 14.08 -1.76
CA MET A 283 19.51 14.29 -0.43
C MET A 283 18.94 13.00 0.17
N ALA A 284 18.51 12.04 -0.65
CA ALA A 284 17.99 10.75 -0.19
C ALA A 284 19.07 9.68 0.08
N LEU A 285 20.18 9.67 -0.67
CA LEU A 285 21.10 8.51 -0.74
C LEU A 285 22.47 8.79 -0.09
N ASP A 286 22.78 8.12 1.02
CA ASP A 286 24.09 8.25 1.71
C ASP A 286 25.28 7.86 0.84
N TRP A 287 25.17 6.80 0.03
CA TRP A 287 26.26 6.37 -0.84
C TRP A 287 26.63 7.45 -1.87
N LEU A 288 25.66 8.25 -2.32
CA LEU A 288 25.87 9.30 -3.31
C LEU A 288 26.49 10.55 -2.67
N ARG A 289 26.21 10.83 -1.39
CA ARG A 289 26.95 11.83 -0.59
C ARG A 289 28.39 11.41 -0.32
N ALA A 290 28.64 10.10 -0.19
CA ALA A 290 29.97 9.54 0.05
C ALA A 290 30.85 9.45 -1.22
N ASP A 291 30.26 9.32 -2.41
CA ASP A 291 30.98 9.31 -3.69
C ASP A 291 31.36 10.74 -4.15
N VAL A 292 32.32 11.32 -3.43
CA VAL A 292 32.86 12.66 -3.67
C VAL A 292 33.47 12.79 -5.06
N GLU A 293 34.11 11.75 -5.59
CA GLU A 293 34.66 11.75 -6.96
C GLU A 293 33.55 11.89 -8.02
N LEU A 294 32.45 11.15 -7.84
CA LEU A 294 31.29 11.28 -8.72
C LEU A 294 30.67 12.66 -8.61
N LEU A 295 30.42 13.17 -7.40
CA LEU A 295 29.84 14.50 -7.20
C LEU A 295 30.72 15.60 -7.83
N SER A 296 32.04 15.58 -7.58
CA SER A 296 33.00 16.50 -8.20
C SER A 296 32.93 16.44 -9.73
N ALA A 297 32.92 15.23 -10.32
CA ALA A 297 32.79 15.06 -11.77
C ALA A 297 31.43 15.51 -12.35
N MET A 298 30.37 15.58 -11.53
CA MET A 298 29.02 16.00 -11.95
C MET A 298 28.74 17.49 -11.75
N VAL A 299 29.42 18.19 -10.83
CA VAL A 299 29.23 19.63 -10.57
C VAL A 299 29.28 20.50 -11.85
N PRO A 300 30.23 20.31 -12.80
CA PRO A 300 30.26 21.07 -14.06
C PRO A 300 29.08 20.79 -15.02
N LEU A 301 28.22 19.82 -14.70
CA LEU A 301 27.09 19.38 -15.52
C LEU A 301 25.72 19.70 -14.89
N LEU A 302 25.70 20.21 -13.66
CA LEU A 302 24.49 20.55 -12.90
C LEU A 302 24.14 22.03 -13.01
N SER A 303 22.86 22.35 -12.82
CA SER A 303 22.40 23.70 -12.46
C SER A 303 22.04 23.76 -10.97
N PRO A 304 21.85 24.97 -10.40
CA PRO A 304 21.31 25.11 -9.04
C PRO A 304 19.95 24.43 -8.90
N GLY A 305 19.72 23.81 -7.74
CA GLY A 305 18.39 23.40 -7.27
C GLY A 305 17.94 24.25 -6.08
N THR A 306 17.25 23.63 -5.11
CA THR A 306 16.77 24.31 -3.90
C THR A 306 17.93 24.77 -2.98
N PRO A 307 17.73 25.79 -2.12
CA PRO A 307 18.75 26.26 -1.18
C PRO A 307 19.37 25.17 -0.30
N ALA A 308 18.57 24.19 0.15
CA ALA A 308 19.05 23.08 0.97
C ALA A 308 19.97 22.12 0.18
N GLN A 309 19.60 21.77 -1.05
CA GLN A 309 20.43 20.96 -1.95
C GLN A 309 21.75 21.67 -2.28
N ASN A 310 21.68 22.97 -2.59
CA ASN A 310 22.84 23.80 -2.92
C ASN A 310 23.80 23.90 -1.71
N ALA A 311 23.26 24.08 -0.51
CA ALA A 311 24.03 24.14 0.73
C ALA A 311 24.73 22.81 1.09
N GLU A 312 24.06 21.66 0.92
CA GLU A 312 24.68 20.36 1.18
C GLU A 312 25.79 20.05 0.16
N LEU A 313 25.55 20.30 -1.13
CA LEU A 313 26.58 20.09 -2.15
C LEU A 313 27.79 21.01 -1.92
N LEU A 314 27.56 22.26 -1.50
CA LEU A 314 28.63 23.18 -1.08
C LEU A 314 29.41 22.60 0.12
N ARG A 315 28.72 22.07 1.14
CA ARG A 315 29.34 21.47 2.32
C ARG A 315 30.20 20.26 1.97
N ILE A 316 29.74 19.40 1.04
CA ILE A 316 30.49 18.23 0.58
C ILE A 316 31.74 18.65 -0.21
N MET A 317 31.61 19.57 -1.17
CA MET A 317 32.78 20.08 -1.93
C MET A 317 33.79 20.80 -1.02
N ALA A 318 33.33 21.49 0.03
CA ALA A 318 34.17 22.14 1.03
C ALA A 318 34.92 21.12 1.90
N ALA A 319 34.23 20.07 2.38
CA ALA A 319 34.83 18.96 3.13
C ALA A 319 35.85 18.13 2.32
N ALA A 320 35.83 18.23 0.99
CA ALA A 320 36.76 17.52 0.11
C ALA A 320 37.90 18.40 -0.44
N GLY A 321 37.87 19.71 -0.22
CA GLY A 321 38.87 20.65 -0.76
C GLY A 321 38.87 20.80 -2.28
N HIS A 322 37.80 20.38 -2.98
CA HIS A 322 37.67 20.50 -4.44
C HIS A 322 37.42 21.96 -4.85
N MET A 323 38.48 22.78 -4.88
CA MET A 323 38.38 24.23 -5.05
C MET A 323 37.62 24.70 -6.32
N PRO A 324 37.79 24.13 -7.53
CA PRO A 324 37.04 24.58 -8.71
C PRO A 324 35.54 24.30 -8.61
N GLU A 325 35.17 23.13 -8.11
CA GLU A 325 33.78 22.70 -7.93
C GLU A 325 33.13 23.46 -6.77
N LEU A 326 33.86 23.67 -5.67
CA LEU A 326 33.46 24.52 -4.55
C LEU A 326 33.18 25.96 -5.01
N GLN A 327 34.05 26.54 -5.83
CA GLN A 327 33.86 27.89 -6.39
C GLN A 327 32.65 27.96 -7.33
N THR A 328 32.36 26.87 -8.05
CA THR A 328 31.21 26.75 -8.95
C THR A 328 29.90 26.73 -8.16
N VAL A 329 29.78 25.84 -7.15
CA VAL A 329 28.58 25.73 -6.30
C VAL A 329 28.41 26.97 -5.42
N ALA A 330 29.50 27.59 -4.96
CA ALA A 330 29.46 28.86 -4.22
C ALA A 330 28.94 30.06 -5.04
N ALA A 331 28.87 29.94 -6.38
CA ALA A 331 28.25 30.94 -7.24
C ALA A 331 26.74 30.73 -7.45
N TRP A 332 26.16 29.63 -6.95
CA TRP A 332 24.75 29.31 -7.11
C TRP A 332 23.85 30.13 -6.15
N PRO A 333 22.60 30.44 -6.54
CA PRO A 333 21.64 31.13 -5.67
C PRO A 333 21.48 30.43 -4.33
N HIS A 334 21.52 31.21 -3.24
CA HIS A 334 21.34 30.79 -1.85
C HIS A 334 22.33 29.73 -1.30
N ALA A 335 23.33 29.30 -2.09
CA ALA A 335 24.35 28.36 -1.63
C ALA A 335 25.22 28.94 -0.49
N LEU A 336 25.55 30.24 -0.58
CA LEU A 336 26.38 30.98 0.38
C LEU A 336 25.59 31.80 1.42
N ASP A 337 24.33 31.44 1.68
CA ASP A 337 23.57 32.06 2.78
C ASP A 337 24.29 31.80 4.13
N PRO A 338 24.17 32.69 5.14
CA PRO A 338 25.14 32.74 6.25
C PRO A 338 25.34 31.44 7.03
N ALA A 339 24.27 30.66 7.23
CA ALA A 339 24.34 29.35 7.90
C ALA A 339 25.01 28.28 7.03
N SER A 340 24.70 28.25 5.73
CA SER A 340 25.33 27.36 4.74
C SER A 340 26.84 27.63 4.64
N ALA A 341 27.22 28.92 4.65
CA ALA A 341 28.62 29.33 4.67
C ALA A 341 29.35 28.87 5.95
N ASP A 342 28.74 29.01 7.14
CA ASP A 342 29.34 28.51 8.38
C ASP A 342 29.48 26.98 8.41
N ALA A 343 28.46 26.25 7.94
CA ALA A 343 28.51 24.79 7.84
C ALA A 343 29.62 24.32 6.87
N ALA A 344 29.79 24.98 5.72
CA ALA A 344 30.84 24.68 4.77
C ALA A 344 32.24 25.03 5.29
N ILE A 345 32.41 26.16 6.01
CA ILE A 345 33.67 26.53 6.67
C ILE A 345 34.05 25.51 7.74
N GLN A 346 33.09 25.08 8.58
CA GLN A 346 33.32 24.06 9.60
C GLN A 346 33.69 22.71 8.97
N ALA A 347 33.00 22.31 7.90
CA ALA A 347 33.27 21.06 7.19
C ALA A 347 34.68 21.04 6.55
N ALA A 348 35.08 22.12 5.86
CA ALA A 348 36.43 22.27 5.32
C ALA A 348 37.51 22.28 6.43
N SER A 349 37.25 22.97 7.54
CA SER A 349 38.17 23.05 8.68
C SER A 349 38.34 21.71 9.38
N ALA A 350 37.26 20.93 9.58
CA ALA A 350 37.29 19.62 10.21
C ALA A 350 38.02 18.57 9.36
N ALA A 351 37.93 18.68 8.04
CA ALA A 351 38.68 17.86 7.08
C ALA A 351 40.13 18.33 6.84
N GLY A 352 40.54 19.47 7.42
CA GLY A 352 41.89 20.02 7.28
C GLY A 352 42.15 20.83 6.01
N HIS A 353 41.13 21.09 5.19
CA HIS A 353 41.23 21.88 3.95
C HIS A 353 41.25 23.39 4.24
N ALA A 354 42.36 23.86 4.83
CA ALA A 354 42.54 25.24 5.27
C ALA A 354 42.34 26.28 4.14
N GLU A 355 42.70 25.95 2.89
CA GLU A 355 42.49 26.83 1.73
C GLU A 355 40.99 27.07 1.47
N ALA A 356 40.19 26.00 1.44
CA ALA A 356 38.73 26.08 1.25
C ALA A 356 38.06 26.85 2.40
N ALA A 357 38.45 26.57 3.65
CA ALA A 357 37.93 27.27 4.82
C ALA A 357 38.26 28.78 4.80
N ALA A 358 39.50 29.15 4.45
CA ALA A 358 39.92 30.54 4.35
C ALA A 358 39.24 31.27 3.17
N TRP A 359 39.08 30.60 2.03
CA TRP A 359 38.39 31.15 0.85
C TRP A 359 36.90 31.42 1.14
N LEU A 360 36.20 30.46 1.74
CA LEU A 360 34.80 30.62 2.16
C LEU A 360 34.64 31.74 3.20
N LEU A 361 35.54 31.83 4.18
CA LEU A 361 35.53 32.88 5.20
C LEU A 361 35.73 34.28 4.58
N ALA A 362 36.71 34.42 3.68
CA ALA A 362 36.94 35.67 2.95
C ALA A 362 35.72 36.07 2.10
N ARG A 363 35.05 35.08 1.48
CA ARG A 363 33.81 35.29 0.70
C ARG A 363 32.65 35.75 1.59
N LYS A 364 32.46 35.14 2.76
CA LYS A 364 31.47 35.53 3.79
C LYS A 364 31.71 36.94 4.31
N GLN A 365 32.97 37.36 4.42
CA GLN A 365 33.38 38.70 4.87
C GLN A 365 33.37 39.76 3.75
N GLY A 366 33.02 39.41 2.51
CA GLY A 366 32.95 40.34 1.38
C GLY A 366 34.30 40.77 0.80
N VAL A 367 35.39 40.06 1.10
CA VAL A 367 36.74 40.39 0.63
C VAL A 367 36.92 39.96 -0.83
N PRO A 368 37.45 40.82 -1.73
CA PRO A 368 37.68 40.46 -3.14
C PRO A 368 38.83 39.44 -3.29
N ALA A 369 38.65 38.50 -4.22
CA ALA A 369 39.38 37.22 -4.27
C ALA A 369 40.92 37.31 -4.48
N HIS A 370 41.48 38.45 -4.87
CA HIS A 370 42.92 38.60 -5.14
C HIS A 370 43.82 38.68 -3.90
N ALA A 371 43.27 38.67 -2.69
CA ALA A 371 44.05 38.79 -1.44
C ALA A 371 44.47 37.43 -0.81
N ALA A 372 43.97 36.30 -1.30
CA ALA A 372 44.08 35.00 -0.61
C ALA A 372 45.33 34.16 -0.95
N THR A 373 46.00 34.42 -2.07
CA THR A 373 47.18 33.64 -2.51
C THR A 373 48.48 34.22 -1.95
N GLY A 374 48.80 33.89 -0.70
CA GLY A 374 49.96 34.41 0.03
C GLY A 374 51.29 33.76 -0.33
N GLU A 375 51.95 34.21 -1.40
CA GLU A 375 53.39 33.99 -1.60
C GLU A 375 54.24 35.06 -0.91
N LYS A 376 55.51 34.69 -0.58
CA LYS A 376 56.59 35.48 0.06
C LYS A 376 56.48 35.68 1.58
N ASP A 377 57.57 35.73 2.33
CA ASP A 377 58.99 35.44 2.03
C ASP A 377 59.68 35.02 3.35
N VAL A 378 60.63 34.07 3.34
CA VAL A 378 61.27 33.54 4.57
C VAL A 378 62.79 33.66 4.55
N ARG A 379 63.35 34.53 5.40
CA ARG A 379 64.75 34.51 5.87
C ARG A 379 64.88 34.96 7.35
N PRO A 380 65.95 34.56 8.08
CA PRO A 380 65.80 34.15 9.49
C PRO A 380 66.80 34.76 10.51
N THR A 381 66.85 34.17 11.72
CA THR A 381 67.74 34.43 12.91
C THR A 381 67.26 35.57 13.84
N ALA A 382 67.31 35.50 15.19
CA ALA A 382 68.22 34.85 16.14
C ALA A 382 67.59 34.64 17.56
N ALA A 383 68.27 33.95 18.47
CA ALA A 383 67.93 33.77 19.91
C ALA A 383 69.00 34.44 20.83
N PRO A 384 68.85 34.53 22.19
CA PRO A 384 69.08 33.36 23.09
C PRO A 384 68.32 33.33 24.46
N HIS A 385 68.41 32.17 25.16
CA HIS A 385 68.41 31.82 26.63
C HIS A 385 67.83 32.79 27.70
N ILE A 386 67.31 32.36 28.87
CA ILE A 386 67.83 31.47 29.95
C ILE A 386 66.63 30.96 30.81
N ASP A 387 66.59 29.87 31.60
CA ASP A 387 67.07 28.45 31.63
C ASP A 387 66.39 27.76 32.88
N SER A 388 66.76 26.53 33.31
CA SER A 388 66.09 25.70 34.38
C SER A 388 67.06 25.28 35.54
N PRO A 389 66.67 24.59 36.66
CA PRO A 389 66.42 23.11 36.65
C PRO A 389 65.56 22.43 37.78
N THR A 390 64.93 21.30 37.41
CA THR A 390 64.84 19.96 38.05
C THR A 390 64.88 19.70 39.58
N VAL A 391 63.91 18.93 40.10
CA VAL A 391 64.08 17.84 41.11
C VAL A 391 63.11 16.66 40.82
N THR A 392 63.53 15.41 41.06
CA THR A 392 62.72 14.16 40.98
C THR A 392 62.77 13.37 42.30
N LEU A 393 61.75 12.54 42.60
CA LEU A 393 61.85 11.40 43.53
C LEU A 393 60.71 10.36 43.31
N SER A 394 60.76 9.20 43.97
CA SER A 394 60.01 8.00 43.55
C SER A 394 59.63 7.01 44.68
N ARG A 395 58.59 6.20 44.41
CA ARG A 395 58.25 4.84 44.91
C ARG A 395 58.37 4.47 46.41
N HIS A 396 57.31 3.87 46.96
CA HIS A 396 57.26 2.50 47.54
C HIS A 396 55.84 2.11 48.02
N ALA A 397 55.61 0.88 48.50
CA ALA A 397 54.99 -0.20 47.71
C ALA A 397 54.38 -1.35 48.57
N GLY A 398 53.28 -1.98 48.12
CA GLY A 398 52.74 -3.28 48.61
C GLY A 398 51.95 -3.25 49.94
N ALA A 399 51.27 -4.32 50.37
CA ALA A 399 50.80 -5.55 49.68
C ALA A 399 49.69 -6.26 50.52
N ALA A 400 48.97 -7.23 49.93
CA ALA A 400 47.70 -7.81 50.43
C ALA A 400 47.78 -8.84 51.58
N ALA A 401 46.65 -9.07 52.26
CA ALA A 401 46.33 -10.33 52.97
C ALA A 401 44.81 -10.54 53.19
N ALA A 402 44.39 -11.82 53.22
CA ALA A 402 43.10 -12.40 53.65
C ALA A 402 43.42 -13.80 54.27
N PRO A 403 42.48 -14.67 54.75
CA PRO A 403 41.00 -14.61 54.81
C PRO A 403 40.39 -15.10 56.18
N SER A 404 39.08 -15.40 56.25
CA SER A 404 38.49 -16.67 56.74
C SER A 404 37.17 -16.60 57.59
N SER A 405 36.16 -17.37 57.13
CA SER A 405 35.15 -18.18 57.87
C SER A 405 34.32 -17.69 59.11
N TYR A 406 33.01 -17.95 59.01
CA TYR A 406 31.96 -18.20 60.04
C TYR A 406 32.37 -19.13 61.23
N PRO A 407 31.61 -19.25 62.37
CA PRO A 407 30.14 -19.12 62.49
C PRO A 407 29.49 -18.51 63.78
N ALA A 408 28.18 -18.24 63.66
CA ALA A 408 27.07 -18.29 64.63
C ALA A 408 27.23 -17.93 66.12
N THR A 409 26.30 -17.11 66.65
CA THR A 409 25.28 -17.52 67.67
C THR A 409 24.17 -16.45 67.86
N THR A 410 22.97 -16.92 68.17
CA THR A 410 21.68 -16.22 68.35
C THR A 410 21.66 -15.05 69.35
N THR A 411 20.95 -13.96 69.01
CA THR A 411 20.17 -13.15 69.97
C THR A 411 18.82 -12.79 69.36
N THR A 412 17.74 -12.85 70.15
CA THR A 412 16.35 -12.63 69.71
C THR A 412 15.83 -11.26 70.13
N PRO A 413 15.33 -10.41 69.22
CA PRO A 413 14.40 -9.34 69.57
C PRO A 413 12.99 -9.89 69.78
N THR A 414 12.23 -9.29 70.70
CA THR A 414 10.83 -9.67 70.98
C THR A 414 9.86 -9.25 69.86
N PRO A 415 8.83 -10.05 69.54
CA PRO A 415 7.81 -9.66 68.59
C PRO A 415 6.86 -8.61 69.20
N THR A 416 6.89 -7.39 68.67
CA THR A 416 5.80 -6.42 68.80
C THR A 416 4.75 -6.68 67.73
N THR A 417 3.48 -6.81 68.14
CA THR A 417 2.37 -7.28 67.29
C THR A 417 2.02 -6.36 66.12
N PRO A 418 2.18 -6.78 64.85
CA PRO A 418 1.45 -6.20 63.72
C PRO A 418 0.04 -6.81 63.67
N GLY A 419 -0.99 -6.01 63.41
CA GLY A 419 -2.36 -6.55 63.22
C GLY A 419 -3.53 -5.59 63.46
N ALA A 420 -3.37 -4.53 64.25
CA ALA A 420 -4.47 -3.59 64.53
C ALA A 420 -4.74 -2.59 63.38
N ALA A 421 -3.69 -2.12 62.70
CA ALA A 421 -3.81 -1.14 61.62
C ALA A 421 -4.33 -1.77 60.31
N ASP A 422 -3.73 -2.88 59.89
CA ASP A 422 -4.11 -3.56 58.65
C ASP A 422 -5.52 -4.17 58.71
N GLY A 423 -5.93 -4.68 59.89
CA GLY A 423 -7.29 -5.20 60.09
C GLY A 423 -8.36 -4.17 59.74
N HIS A 424 -8.26 -2.96 60.28
CA HIS A 424 -9.18 -1.86 59.97
C HIS A 424 -9.12 -1.39 58.51
N ARG A 425 -8.01 -1.60 57.80
CA ARG A 425 -7.93 -1.34 56.37
C ARG A 425 -8.73 -2.37 55.57
N PHE A 426 -8.51 -3.67 55.81
CA PHE A 426 -9.26 -4.73 55.13
C PHE A 426 -10.77 -4.69 55.46
N GLU A 427 -11.14 -4.31 56.68
CA GLU A 427 -12.53 -4.06 57.07
C GLU A 427 -13.19 -2.93 56.26
N ARG A 428 -12.44 -1.85 55.94
CA ARG A 428 -12.94 -0.75 55.09
C ARG A 428 -13.03 -1.17 53.62
N GLU A 429 -12.03 -1.87 53.10
CA GLU A 429 -12.01 -2.36 51.71
C GLU A 429 -13.14 -3.36 51.46
N ASP A 430 -13.44 -4.27 52.40
CA ASP A 430 -14.59 -5.18 52.35
C ASP A 430 -15.94 -4.45 52.50
N LEU A 431 -16.05 -3.48 53.41
CA LEU A 431 -17.28 -2.69 53.57
C LEU A 431 -17.59 -1.84 52.32
N ALA A 432 -16.57 -1.25 51.69
CA ALA A 432 -16.71 -0.49 50.46
C ALA A 432 -17.10 -1.40 49.28
N ARG A 433 -16.46 -2.58 49.16
CA ARG A 433 -16.86 -3.62 48.19
C ARG A 433 -18.34 -3.99 48.36
N ARG A 434 -18.83 -4.22 49.58
CA ARG A 434 -20.25 -4.53 49.86
C ARG A 434 -21.21 -3.41 49.43
N VAL A 435 -20.79 -2.13 49.49
CA VAL A 435 -21.60 -1.00 49.00
C VAL A 435 -21.73 -1.02 47.48
N VAL A 436 -20.66 -1.33 46.76
CA VAL A 436 -20.68 -1.41 45.28
C VAL A 436 -21.38 -2.70 44.80
N ASP A 437 -21.18 -3.85 45.47
CA ASP A 437 -21.94 -5.07 45.19
C ASP A 437 -23.43 -4.93 45.53
N LEU A 438 -23.81 -4.09 46.50
CA LEU A 438 -25.21 -3.72 46.74
C LEU A 438 -25.78 -2.89 45.57
N ALA A 439 -25.03 -1.94 45.03
CA ALA A 439 -25.44 -1.20 43.83
C ALA A 439 -25.65 -2.14 42.63
N ARG A 440 -24.68 -3.02 42.35
CA ARG A 440 -24.78 -4.10 41.35
C ARG A 440 -26.04 -4.95 41.55
N GLY A 441 -26.29 -5.41 42.77
CA GLY A 441 -27.44 -6.23 43.12
C GLY A 441 -28.79 -5.55 42.88
N LEU A 442 -28.88 -4.25 43.16
CA LEU A 442 -30.08 -3.44 42.90
C LEU A 442 -30.33 -3.27 41.40
N ILE A 443 -29.30 -2.91 40.62
CA ILE A 443 -29.41 -2.73 39.16
C ILE A 443 -29.88 -4.05 38.50
N VAL A 444 -29.26 -5.18 38.86
CA VAL A 444 -29.61 -6.49 38.30
C VAL A 444 -31.01 -6.98 38.74
N ALA A 445 -31.48 -6.60 39.93
CA ALA A 445 -32.83 -6.97 40.38
C ALA A 445 -33.94 -6.34 39.53
N GLU A 446 -33.76 -5.08 39.08
CA GLU A 446 -34.74 -4.38 38.25
C GLU A 446 -34.50 -4.59 36.74
N ASN A 447 -33.24 -4.85 36.35
CA ASN A 447 -32.80 -5.11 34.99
C ASN A 447 -31.99 -6.42 34.87
N PRO A 448 -32.64 -7.60 34.96
CA PRO A 448 -31.93 -8.90 34.98
C PRO A 448 -31.13 -9.24 33.72
N PHE A 449 -31.35 -8.53 32.61
CA PHE A 449 -30.59 -8.71 31.36
C PHE A 449 -29.14 -8.21 31.45
N LEU A 450 -28.79 -7.44 32.48
CA LEU A 450 -27.42 -6.95 32.75
C LEU A 450 -26.59 -7.92 33.62
N ALA A 451 -27.17 -9.06 34.02
CA ALA A 451 -26.52 -10.00 34.94
C ALA A 451 -25.25 -10.64 34.35
N SER A 452 -25.26 -10.97 33.05
CA SER A 452 -24.10 -11.46 32.31
C SER A 452 -23.02 -10.39 32.16
N SER A 453 -23.44 -9.15 31.94
CA SER A 453 -22.57 -7.99 31.71
C SER A 453 -21.78 -7.63 32.97
N PHE A 454 -22.44 -7.59 34.12
CA PHE A 454 -21.75 -7.40 35.40
C PHE A 454 -20.83 -8.56 35.80
N ALA A 455 -20.97 -9.75 35.20
CA ALA A 455 -20.08 -10.89 35.42
C ALA A 455 -18.78 -10.82 34.60
N LEU A 456 -18.65 -9.86 33.68
CA LEU A 456 -17.40 -9.54 32.99
C LEU A 456 -16.50 -8.55 33.77
N LEU A 457 -16.98 -8.00 34.89
CA LEU A 457 -16.31 -6.94 35.65
C LEU A 457 -15.88 -7.37 37.05
N ASP A 458 -14.58 -7.39 37.32
CA ASP A 458 -14.06 -7.51 38.67
C ASP A 458 -14.19 -6.18 39.44
N LEU A 459 -14.72 -6.21 40.66
CA LEU A 459 -14.73 -5.03 41.54
C LEU A 459 -13.41 -4.94 42.30
N VAL A 460 -12.72 -3.80 42.24
CA VAL A 460 -11.39 -3.60 42.84
C VAL A 460 -11.40 -2.34 43.74
N PRO A 461 -11.37 -2.48 45.08
CA PRO A 461 -11.19 -1.35 45.98
C PRO A 461 -9.77 -0.81 45.83
N VAL A 462 -9.66 0.48 45.55
CA VAL A 462 -8.40 1.22 45.44
C VAL A 462 -8.45 2.48 46.30
N HIS A 463 -7.34 3.24 46.34
CA HIS A 463 -7.29 4.56 46.96
C HIS A 463 -6.86 5.54 45.85
N MET A 464 -7.78 6.37 45.35
CA MET A 464 -7.63 7.15 44.11
C MET A 464 -8.38 8.49 44.16
N GLY A 465 -8.11 9.37 43.19
CA GLY A 465 -8.65 10.74 43.16
C GLY A 465 -10.13 10.85 42.77
N ALA A 466 -10.69 9.85 42.07
CA ALA A 466 -12.08 9.84 41.59
C ALA A 466 -12.90 8.72 42.26
N ALA A 467 -14.23 8.77 42.12
CA ALA A 467 -15.11 7.78 42.73
C ALA A 467 -14.97 6.37 42.12
N PHE A 468 -14.80 6.31 40.79
CA PHE A 468 -14.69 5.09 39.99
C PHE A 468 -13.64 5.25 38.87
N ALA A 469 -13.24 4.14 38.25
CA ALA A 469 -12.53 4.04 36.96
C ALA A 469 -12.70 2.64 36.35
N THR A 470 -12.52 2.50 35.03
CA THR A 470 -12.49 1.18 34.38
C THR A 470 -11.44 1.06 33.27
N ASP A 471 -10.93 -0.15 33.05
CA ASP A 471 -10.11 -0.59 31.92
C ASP A 471 -10.87 -1.56 30.99
N GLY A 472 -12.19 -1.70 31.18
CA GLY A 472 -13.01 -2.69 30.50
C GLY A 472 -12.88 -4.12 31.05
N ARG A 473 -12.13 -4.34 32.15
CA ARG A 473 -11.99 -5.66 32.82
C ARG A 473 -12.31 -5.57 34.30
N ALA A 474 -11.92 -4.48 34.95
CA ALA A 474 -12.22 -4.17 36.33
C ALA A 474 -12.98 -2.84 36.44
N VAL A 475 -13.80 -2.73 37.48
CA VAL A 475 -14.25 -1.44 38.02
C VAL A 475 -13.45 -1.18 39.28
N SER A 476 -12.52 -0.23 39.16
CA SER A 476 -11.81 0.33 40.30
C SER A 476 -12.70 1.38 40.98
N PHE A 477 -12.68 1.45 42.31
CA PHE A 477 -13.44 2.44 43.06
C PHE A 477 -12.70 2.89 44.32
N ASP A 478 -12.83 4.17 44.70
CA ASP A 478 -12.19 4.68 45.89
C ASP A 478 -12.93 4.27 47.18
N VAL A 479 -12.18 3.65 48.10
CA VAL A 479 -12.70 3.13 49.37
C VAL A 479 -13.26 4.22 50.26
N ASP A 480 -12.60 5.38 50.35
CA ASP A 480 -13.00 6.44 51.28
C ASP A 480 -14.17 7.26 50.72
N GLN A 481 -14.21 7.54 49.42
CA GLN A 481 -15.33 8.20 48.74
C GLN A 481 -16.59 7.33 48.76
N ALA A 482 -16.49 6.03 48.44
CA ALA A 482 -17.64 5.12 48.46
C ALA A 482 -18.26 5.01 49.86
N LEU A 483 -17.44 4.90 50.90
CA LEU A 483 -17.91 4.86 52.29
C LEU A 483 -18.45 6.20 52.77
N ALA A 484 -17.86 7.33 52.38
CA ALA A 484 -18.33 8.67 52.74
C ALA A 484 -19.69 8.97 52.10
N ALA A 485 -19.85 8.71 50.80
CA ALA A 485 -21.11 8.87 50.07
C ALA A 485 -22.22 8.02 50.70
N PHE A 486 -22.00 6.71 50.85
CA PHE A 486 -22.99 5.81 51.45
C PHE A 486 -23.33 6.16 52.91
N THR A 487 -22.37 6.69 53.69
CA THR A 487 -22.64 7.16 55.06
C THR A 487 -23.58 8.37 55.09
N ALA A 488 -23.44 9.27 54.11
CA ALA A 488 -24.20 10.51 53.99
C ALA A 488 -25.60 10.32 53.38
N THR A 489 -25.73 9.57 52.28
CA THR A 489 -27.02 9.36 51.57
C THR A 489 -27.80 8.15 52.11
N ARG A 490 -27.10 7.09 52.54
CA ARG A 490 -27.63 5.72 52.76
C ARG A 490 -28.13 5.02 51.50
N GLU A 491 -27.71 5.52 50.34
CA GLU A 491 -28.04 5.01 49.01
C GLU A 491 -26.78 4.43 48.38
N ALA A 492 -26.89 3.27 47.74
CA ALA A 492 -25.78 2.66 47.00
C ALA A 492 -25.57 3.40 45.65
N PRO A 493 -24.34 3.47 45.12
CA PRO A 493 -24.01 4.23 43.90
C PRO A 493 -24.49 3.53 42.61
N THR A 494 -25.80 3.33 42.47
CA THR A 494 -26.42 2.63 41.33
C THR A 494 -26.24 3.36 40.01
N HIS A 495 -26.45 4.69 39.99
CA HIS A 495 -26.33 5.49 38.77
C HIS A 495 -24.87 5.60 38.31
N ASP A 496 -23.91 5.70 39.23
CA ASP A 496 -22.48 5.78 38.89
C ASP A 496 -21.95 4.43 38.39
N LEU A 497 -22.30 3.33 39.06
CA LEU A 497 -21.93 1.99 38.60
C LEU A 497 -22.62 1.62 37.27
N MET A 498 -23.83 2.13 37.00
CA MET A 498 -24.48 1.97 35.71
C MET A 498 -23.77 2.76 34.60
N HIS A 499 -23.35 4.02 34.87
CA HIS A 499 -22.57 4.85 33.95
C HIS A 499 -21.29 4.13 33.50
N VAL A 500 -20.51 3.61 34.47
CA VAL A 500 -19.30 2.80 34.21
C VAL A 500 -19.61 1.54 33.38
N LEU A 501 -20.73 0.85 33.64
CA LEU A 501 -21.13 -0.29 32.81
C LEU A 501 -21.49 0.12 31.37
N VAL A 502 -22.09 1.30 31.15
CA VAL A 502 -22.39 1.77 29.79
C VAL A 502 -21.11 2.03 29.00
N HIS A 503 -20.05 2.59 29.59
CA HIS A 503 -18.76 2.73 28.90
C HIS A 503 -18.25 1.39 28.36
N CYS A 504 -18.33 0.32 29.17
CA CYS A 504 -17.95 -1.03 28.75
C CYS A 504 -18.86 -1.59 27.64
N LEU A 505 -20.18 -1.38 27.74
CA LEU A 505 -21.16 -1.84 26.75
C LEU A 505 -21.07 -1.10 25.40
N MET A 506 -20.69 0.17 25.42
CA MET A 506 -20.46 1.02 24.24
C MET A 506 -19.00 1.02 23.79
N LEU A 507 -18.15 0.17 24.38
CA LEU A 507 -16.73 0.00 24.06
C LEU A 507 -15.85 1.25 24.22
N HIS A 508 -16.32 2.28 24.93
CA HIS A 508 -15.61 3.56 25.13
C HIS A 508 -14.14 3.42 25.63
N PRO A 509 -13.76 2.43 26.47
CA PRO A 509 -12.37 2.22 26.88
C PRO A 509 -11.41 1.73 25.79
N PHE A 510 -11.90 1.24 24.65
CA PHE A 510 -11.10 0.51 23.66
C PHE A 510 -10.71 1.40 22.45
N VAL A 511 -10.08 2.55 22.74
CA VAL A 511 -9.78 3.59 21.73
C VAL A 511 -8.31 3.71 21.30
N GLY A 512 -8.11 4.18 20.07
CA GLY A 512 -6.80 4.44 19.49
C GLY A 512 -6.08 5.64 20.12
N ALA A 513 -4.74 5.57 20.17
CA ALA A 513 -3.88 6.58 20.81
C ALA A 513 -3.90 8.00 20.19
N THR A 514 -4.62 8.18 19.08
CA THR A 514 -4.72 9.41 18.28
C THR A 514 -5.98 10.25 18.56
N VAL A 515 -6.88 9.77 19.42
CA VAL A 515 -8.17 10.44 19.73
C VAL A 515 -7.98 11.74 20.55
N ASP A 516 -8.82 12.78 20.33
CA ASP A 516 -8.90 13.93 21.26
C ASP A 516 -9.55 13.44 22.56
N ARG A 517 -8.73 13.00 23.52
CA ARG A 517 -9.17 12.51 24.84
C ARG A 517 -10.24 13.42 25.45
N ALA A 518 -9.98 14.73 25.49
CA ALA A 518 -10.86 15.71 26.11
C ALA A 518 -12.14 16.01 25.32
N ALA A 519 -12.33 15.44 24.13
CA ALA A 519 -13.61 15.39 23.41
C ALA A 519 -14.26 14.00 23.51
N TRP A 520 -13.46 12.94 23.49
CA TRP A 520 -13.92 11.56 23.62
C TRP A 520 -14.53 11.31 25.00
N ASP A 521 -13.76 11.58 26.07
CA ASP A 521 -14.21 11.50 27.47
C ASP A 521 -15.58 12.19 27.62
N LEU A 522 -15.70 13.45 27.16
CA LEU A 522 -16.93 14.22 27.29
C LEU A 522 -18.10 13.64 26.46
N ALA A 523 -17.85 13.15 25.25
CA ALA A 523 -18.88 12.54 24.43
C ALA A 523 -19.38 11.23 25.06
N SER A 524 -18.44 10.41 25.52
CA SER A 524 -18.69 9.16 26.23
C SER A 524 -19.51 9.38 27.50
N ASP A 525 -19.14 10.34 28.36
CA ASP A 525 -19.87 10.61 29.61
C ASP A 525 -21.31 11.09 29.36
N ILE A 526 -21.51 11.94 28.36
CA ILE A 526 -22.84 12.48 28.02
C ILE A 526 -23.77 11.36 27.55
N VAL A 527 -23.28 10.44 26.71
CA VAL A 527 -24.07 9.29 26.23
C VAL A 527 -24.22 8.24 27.32
N ALA A 528 -23.17 7.95 28.11
CA ALA A 528 -23.22 7.01 29.22
C ALA A 528 -24.22 7.43 30.30
N GLU A 529 -24.24 8.72 30.65
CA GLU A 529 -25.20 9.29 31.61
C GLU A 529 -26.64 9.26 31.10
N ALA A 530 -26.86 9.59 29.82
CA ALA A 530 -28.19 9.54 29.20
C ALA A 530 -28.76 8.11 29.15
N LEU A 531 -27.91 7.11 28.84
CA LEU A 531 -28.28 5.70 28.83
C LEU A 531 -28.44 5.11 30.23
N ALA A 532 -27.60 5.52 31.20
CA ALA A 532 -27.78 5.15 32.61
C ALA A 532 -29.12 5.66 33.14
N ALA A 533 -29.50 6.91 32.83
CA ALA A 533 -30.77 7.50 33.23
C ALA A 533 -32.00 6.78 32.60
N GLU A 534 -31.87 6.18 31.40
CA GLU A 534 -32.94 5.35 30.82
C GLU A 534 -33.10 4.00 31.55
N VAL A 535 -32.01 3.46 32.13
CA VAL A 535 -31.98 2.14 32.78
C VAL A 535 -32.31 2.18 34.29
N VAL A 536 -31.80 3.18 35.03
CA VAL A 536 -32.00 3.31 36.49
C VAL A 536 -32.79 4.56 36.92
N GLY A 537 -33.20 5.41 35.97
CA GLY A 537 -33.87 6.69 36.23
C GLY A 537 -32.89 7.86 36.37
N PRO A 538 -33.35 9.11 36.12
CA PRO A 538 -32.51 10.30 36.24
C PRO A 538 -32.16 10.60 37.71
N ARG A 539 -31.07 11.35 37.93
CA ARG A 539 -30.66 11.75 39.29
C ARG A 539 -31.62 12.78 39.90
N ASP A 540 -32.20 12.48 41.06
CA ASP A 540 -33.17 13.32 41.81
C ASP A 540 -32.61 14.64 42.40
N ASN A 541 -31.47 15.14 41.91
CA ASN A 541 -30.75 16.28 42.49
C ASN A 541 -30.47 17.39 41.46
N ASP A 542 -29.84 18.49 41.91
CA ASP A 542 -29.57 19.63 41.02
C ASP A 542 -28.60 19.30 39.87
N ARG A 543 -27.71 18.31 40.06
CA ARG A 543 -26.84 17.79 38.99
C ARG A 543 -27.69 17.16 37.88
N GLY A 544 -28.66 16.31 38.24
CA GLY A 544 -29.57 15.65 37.30
C GLY A 544 -30.37 16.64 36.45
N ARG A 545 -30.99 17.65 37.06
CA ARG A 545 -31.73 18.70 36.31
C ARG A 545 -30.86 19.51 35.35
N ARG A 546 -29.59 19.70 35.70
CA ARG A 546 -28.61 20.38 34.82
C ARG A 546 -28.11 19.47 33.69
N ILE A 547 -28.05 18.16 33.92
CA ILE A 547 -27.76 17.13 32.91
C ILE A 547 -28.92 17.04 31.90
N GLU A 548 -30.16 16.93 32.38
CA GLU A 548 -31.38 16.92 31.57
C GLU A 548 -31.44 18.15 30.64
N ALA A 549 -31.26 19.36 31.18
CA ALA A 549 -31.23 20.60 30.40
C ALA A 549 -30.02 20.72 29.44
N ALA A 550 -28.95 19.96 29.65
CA ALA A 550 -27.82 19.87 28.71
C ALA A 550 -28.13 18.87 27.58
N LEU A 551 -28.73 17.73 27.89
CA LEU A 551 -29.18 16.73 26.91
C LEU A 551 -30.24 17.33 25.98
N ASP A 552 -31.23 18.05 26.51
CA ASP A 552 -32.23 18.81 25.72
C ASP A 552 -31.56 19.74 24.70
N LEU A 553 -30.51 20.47 25.09
CA LEU A 553 -29.78 21.39 24.21
C LEU A 553 -28.96 20.64 23.15
N ILE A 554 -28.41 19.48 23.49
CA ILE A 554 -27.63 18.65 22.56
C ILE A 554 -28.56 17.99 21.54
N GLU A 555 -29.66 17.36 21.95
CA GLU A 555 -30.63 16.71 21.05
C GLU A 555 -31.40 17.72 20.18
N SER A 556 -31.72 18.92 20.69
CA SER A 556 -32.31 19.99 19.87
C SER A 556 -31.33 20.63 18.88
N THR A 557 -30.02 20.46 19.06
CA THR A 557 -28.97 20.97 18.15
C THR A 557 -28.49 19.90 17.15
N LEU A 558 -28.39 18.63 17.56
CA LEU A 558 -27.83 17.53 16.77
C LEU A 558 -28.88 16.53 16.23
N GLY A 559 -30.13 16.62 16.69
CA GLY A 559 -31.22 15.67 16.39
C GLY A 559 -31.47 14.65 17.50
N ALA A 560 -32.63 13.99 17.49
CA ALA A 560 -33.11 13.11 18.56
C ALA A 560 -32.40 11.73 18.67
N ARG A 561 -31.27 11.54 17.97
CA ARG A 561 -30.38 10.37 18.07
C ARG A 561 -28.95 10.89 18.05
N VAL A 562 -28.36 11.00 19.25
CA VAL A 562 -26.99 11.52 19.44
C VAL A 562 -26.11 10.42 19.99
N THR A 563 -25.27 9.86 19.11
CA THR A 563 -24.28 8.84 19.48
C THR A 563 -22.99 9.46 20.01
N THR A 564 -22.13 8.64 20.62
CA THR A 564 -20.82 9.07 21.14
C THR A 564 -19.96 9.65 20.01
N GLU A 565 -19.89 9.00 18.86
CA GLU A 565 -19.10 9.44 17.70
C GLU A 565 -19.65 10.75 17.13
N ARG A 566 -20.98 10.83 16.94
CA ARG A 566 -21.67 12.02 16.42
C ARG A 566 -21.41 13.24 17.31
N LEU A 567 -21.43 13.05 18.63
CA LEU A 567 -21.13 14.09 19.62
C LEU A 567 -19.63 14.44 19.66
N TYR A 568 -18.74 13.43 19.60
CA TYR A 568 -17.29 13.61 19.54
C TYR A 568 -16.84 14.42 18.31
N HIS A 569 -17.32 14.07 17.12
CA HIS A 569 -17.02 14.83 15.89
C HIS A 569 -17.59 16.26 15.96
N ALA A 570 -18.78 16.46 16.53
CA ALA A 570 -19.31 17.81 16.76
C ALA A 570 -18.42 18.63 17.72
N LEU A 571 -18.01 18.05 18.86
CA LEU A 571 -17.14 18.68 19.85
C LEU A 571 -15.73 18.99 19.30
N ARG A 572 -15.19 18.14 18.42
CA ARG A 572 -13.92 18.41 17.69
C ARG A 572 -14.06 19.50 16.63
N ARG A 573 -15.21 19.58 15.95
CA ARG A 573 -15.54 20.66 14.99
C ARG A 573 -15.94 21.98 15.68
N GLY A 574 -15.82 22.09 17.01
CA GLY A 574 -16.02 23.33 17.77
C GLY A 574 -17.45 23.55 18.28
N ALA A 575 -18.36 22.58 18.15
CA ALA A 575 -19.69 22.68 18.73
C ALA A 575 -19.62 22.80 20.26
N PHE A 576 -20.55 23.55 20.84
CA PHE A 576 -20.70 23.75 22.30
C PHE A 576 -19.43 24.23 23.04
N GLN A 577 -18.46 24.84 22.36
CA GLN A 577 -17.15 25.17 22.95
C GLN A 577 -17.23 26.10 24.18
N ASN A 578 -18.26 26.95 24.27
CA ASN A 578 -18.56 27.78 25.45
C ASN A 578 -19.07 27.00 26.66
N ALA A 579 -19.65 25.81 26.46
CA ALA A 579 -20.19 24.93 27.50
C ALA A 579 -19.26 23.76 27.86
N ARG A 580 -18.35 23.35 26.95
CA ARG A 580 -17.47 22.17 27.07
C ARG A 580 -16.82 22.02 28.47
N ALA A 581 -16.28 23.10 29.04
CA ALA A 581 -15.62 23.07 30.35
C ALA A 581 -16.58 22.96 31.55
N ASP A 582 -17.83 23.40 31.44
CA ASP A 582 -18.86 23.19 32.47
C ASP A 582 -19.52 21.82 32.32
N TRP A 583 -19.69 21.32 31.10
CA TRP A 583 -20.17 19.96 30.85
C TRP A 583 -19.18 18.89 31.30
N GLN A 584 -17.88 19.05 31.06
CA GLN A 584 -16.85 18.18 31.65
C GLN A 584 -16.98 18.06 33.18
N ARG A 585 -17.19 19.18 33.89
CA ARG A 585 -17.43 19.15 35.35
C ARG A 585 -18.80 18.60 35.78
N LEU A 586 -19.78 18.59 34.88
CA LEU A 586 -21.15 18.17 35.15
C LEU A 586 -21.36 16.69 34.89
N PHE A 587 -20.70 16.13 33.87
CA PHE A 587 -20.87 14.77 33.40
C PHE A 587 -19.83 13.77 33.95
N LEU A 588 -18.63 14.22 34.32
CA LEU A 588 -17.58 13.37 34.93
C LEU A 588 -18.11 12.50 36.09
N VAL A 589 -18.05 11.17 35.94
CA VAL A 589 -18.42 10.19 36.98
C VAL A 589 -17.21 9.35 37.39
N ASP A 590 -16.46 8.84 36.42
CA ASP A 590 -15.25 8.05 36.62
C ASP A 590 -13.98 8.67 35.98
N ASP A 591 -12.83 8.01 36.13
CA ASP A 591 -11.53 8.44 35.62
C ASP A 591 -11.08 7.55 34.45
N HIS A 592 -10.89 8.17 33.29
CA HIS A 592 -10.61 7.52 32.01
C HIS A 592 -9.12 7.38 31.69
N ALA A 593 -8.22 7.73 32.63
CA ALA A 593 -6.77 7.66 32.40
C ALA A 593 -6.28 6.25 32.02
N SER A 594 -7.01 5.21 32.42
CA SER A 594 -6.79 3.80 32.07
C SER A 594 -7.09 3.44 30.61
N TRP A 595 -7.94 4.20 29.91
CA TRP A 595 -8.30 3.91 28.51
C TRP A 595 -7.16 4.21 27.53
N TYR A 596 -6.18 5.00 27.97
CA TYR A 596 -5.18 5.58 27.10
C TYR A 596 -3.76 5.09 27.41
N PRO A 597 -2.92 4.83 26.39
CA PRO A 597 -1.51 4.59 26.60
C PRO A 597 -0.84 5.71 27.40
N ALA A 598 -0.05 5.32 28.40
CA ALA A 598 0.73 6.24 29.21
C ALA A 598 1.73 6.99 28.33
N HIS A 599 1.66 8.33 28.33
CA HIS A 599 2.66 9.13 27.65
C HIS A 599 4.00 9.01 28.36
N SER A 600 4.98 8.37 27.73
CA SER A 600 6.40 8.50 28.10
C SER A 600 6.76 10.00 28.11
N PRO A 601 7.12 10.60 29.26
CA PRO A 601 7.35 12.03 29.33
C PRO A 601 8.58 12.40 28.48
N GLN A 602 8.38 13.31 27.52
CA GLN A 602 9.48 13.84 26.71
C GLN A 602 10.41 14.66 27.60
N SER A 603 11.61 14.14 27.88
CA SER A 603 12.63 14.87 28.63
C SER A 603 12.99 16.18 27.92
N PRO A 604 12.89 17.34 28.60
CA PRO A 604 13.22 18.62 27.98
C PRO A 604 14.72 18.73 27.76
N ALA A 605 15.14 18.81 26.49
CA ALA A 605 16.54 18.93 26.13
C ALA A 605 17.06 20.37 26.25
N GLN A 606 18.00 20.63 27.15
CA GLN A 606 18.94 21.74 26.98
C GLN A 606 20.28 21.59 27.73
N SER A 607 21.36 21.88 27.00
CA SER A 607 22.70 22.33 27.44
C SER A 607 23.48 21.59 28.54
N GLY A 608 24.65 21.04 28.13
CA GLY A 608 25.91 21.67 28.56
C GLY A 608 27.01 20.78 29.17
N ALA A 609 28.05 20.50 28.37
CA ALA A 609 29.43 20.10 28.77
C ALA A 609 29.63 18.74 29.51
N ALA A 610 30.84 18.17 29.60
CA ALA A 610 31.99 18.06 28.66
C ALA A 610 33.05 17.09 29.26
N GLU A 611 33.94 16.55 28.42
CA GLU A 611 35.20 15.82 28.76
C GLU A 611 35.02 14.39 29.39
N LYS A 612 35.52 13.31 28.75
CA LYS A 612 36.87 12.65 28.81
C LYS A 612 37.03 11.65 30.00
N ASP A 613 37.83 10.57 29.93
CA ASP A 613 38.66 10.02 28.83
C ASP A 613 38.95 8.50 28.97
N GLU A 614 39.29 7.88 27.84
CA GLU A 614 40.21 6.73 27.57
C GLU A 614 40.17 5.36 28.31
N GLY A 615 40.67 4.32 27.60
CA GLY A 615 41.00 2.98 28.11
C GLY A 615 40.31 1.81 27.38
N ASN A 616 40.52 1.57 26.08
CA ASN A 616 41.70 0.93 25.44
C ASN A 616 41.89 -0.56 25.86
N ALA A 617 42.08 -1.57 24.98
CA ALA A 617 42.59 -1.57 23.60
C ALA A 617 42.04 -2.73 22.70
N SER A 618 42.57 -2.77 21.47
CA SER A 618 42.53 -3.79 20.38
C SER A 618 42.81 -5.25 20.81
N GLU A 619 42.67 -6.31 20.00
CA GLU A 619 42.80 -6.59 18.54
C GLU A 619 41.78 -7.69 18.11
N GLY A 620 41.57 -8.14 16.86
CA GLY A 620 42.10 -7.78 15.52
C GLY A 620 42.24 -9.02 14.59
N ALA A 621 41.64 -8.98 13.39
CA ALA A 621 41.77 -9.97 12.27
C ALA A 621 41.31 -11.44 12.55
N SER A 622 41.40 -12.39 11.60
CA SER A 622 40.66 -12.55 10.32
C SER A 622 40.97 -13.92 9.64
N GLN A 623 40.04 -14.50 8.86
CA GLN A 623 40.24 -15.62 7.89
C GLN A 623 40.56 -17.04 8.44
N GLY A 624 40.26 -18.11 7.66
CA GLY A 624 41.17 -19.27 7.55
C GLY A 624 40.69 -20.73 7.77
N SER A 625 39.86 -21.28 6.88
CA SER A 625 39.83 -22.65 6.30
C SER A 625 40.49 -23.91 6.97
N GLY A 626 39.74 -25.04 7.00
CA GLY A 626 40.23 -26.45 7.01
C GLY A 626 40.65 -27.06 8.37
N PRO A 627 40.99 -28.38 8.51
CA PRO A 627 41.00 -29.54 7.58
C PRO A 627 39.80 -30.53 7.83
N THR A 628 39.35 -31.52 7.02
CA THR A 628 39.84 -32.62 6.13
C THR A 628 40.16 -34.01 6.75
N ASP A 629 39.33 -35.01 6.39
CA ASP A 629 39.62 -36.47 6.22
C ASP A 629 39.94 -37.36 7.46
N PRO A 630 39.92 -38.74 7.43
CA PRO A 630 40.21 -39.63 6.29
C PRO A 630 39.26 -40.84 5.95
N GLN A 631 38.92 -40.95 4.67
CA GLN A 631 39.07 -42.12 3.74
C GLN A 631 38.41 -43.53 3.91
N ALA A 632 38.11 -44.10 2.71
CA ALA A 632 37.96 -45.52 2.29
C ALA A 632 36.70 -46.32 2.72
N GLY A 633 36.03 -47.14 1.88
CA GLY A 633 36.20 -47.48 0.44
C GLY A 633 36.32 -49.00 0.20
N GLY A 634 35.79 -49.64 -0.85
CA GLY A 634 34.98 -49.20 -2.01
C GLY A 634 34.71 -50.36 -3.02
N SER A 635 34.18 -50.06 -4.23
CA SER A 635 33.86 -50.99 -5.36
C SER A 635 32.67 -51.99 -5.12
N THR A 636 31.92 -52.52 -6.11
CA THR A 636 31.94 -52.45 -7.59
C THR A 636 30.55 -52.80 -8.21
N GLN A 637 30.20 -52.16 -9.34
CA GLN A 637 29.42 -52.65 -10.53
C GLN A 637 28.08 -53.43 -10.43
N ALA A 638 27.13 -52.97 -11.27
CA ALA A 638 26.20 -53.73 -12.13
C ALA A 638 25.04 -54.55 -11.49
N ALA A 639 23.89 -54.75 -12.15
CA ALA A 639 23.23 -54.07 -13.28
C ALA A 639 21.76 -54.54 -13.37
N ASP A 640 20.99 -53.92 -14.28
CA ASP A 640 19.69 -54.40 -14.82
C ASP A 640 18.50 -54.54 -13.84
N ALA A 641 17.25 -54.76 -14.30
CA ALA A 641 16.44 -54.01 -15.28
C ALA A 641 14.98 -54.54 -15.27
N ASP A 642 14.04 -53.63 -15.53
CA ASP A 642 12.76 -53.83 -16.24
C ASP A 642 11.52 -54.54 -15.62
N ALA A 643 10.39 -53.85 -15.84
CA ALA A 643 9.00 -54.26 -16.09
C ALA A 643 8.29 -55.47 -15.39
N SER A 644 7.41 -55.07 -14.46
CA SER A 644 5.93 -55.10 -14.65
C SER A 644 5.05 -56.30 -14.23
N GLN A 645 3.77 -55.97 -14.01
CA GLN A 645 2.57 -56.82 -13.84
C GLN A 645 2.49 -57.66 -12.53
N GLY A 646 1.39 -57.67 -11.77
CA GLY A 646 0.15 -56.88 -11.84
C GLY A 646 -1.09 -57.69 -11.41
N ALA A 647 -1.77 -57.29 -10.33
CA ALA A 647 -3.04 -57.90 -9.90
C ALA A 647 -3.87 -57.01 -8.95
N GLU A 648 -5.10 -56.70 -9.36
CA GLU A 648 -6.26 -56.36 -8.51
C GLU A 648 -6.96 -57.69 -8.05
N PRO A 649 -8.08 -57.75 -7.25
CA PRO A 649 -9.05 -56.68 -6.96
C PRO A 649 -9.79 -56.67 -5.58
N ALA A 650 -10.72 -55.69 -5.48
CA ALA A 650 -12.06 -55.76 -4.88
C ALA A 650 -12.30 -55.74 -3.35
N GLU A 651 -12.91 -54.62 -2.93
CA GLU A 651 -14.11 -54.48 -2.08
C GLU A 651 -14.54 -55.57 -1.07
N THR A 652 -14.90 -55.12 0.15
CA THR A 652 -16.31 -55.23 0.62
C THR A 652 -16.63 -54.19 1.72
N ARG A 653 -17.92 -53.92 1.99
CA ARG A 653 -18.41 -52.91 2.95
C ARG A 653 -19.29 -53.55 4.05
N ARG A 654 -19.57 -52.76 5.12
CA ARG A 654 -20.60 -52.96 6.18
C ARG A 654 -20.18 -53.91 7.31
N SER A 655 -20.59 -53.75 8.57
CA SER A 655 -21.52 -52.76 9.20
C SER A 655 -21.27 -52.62 10.70
N ASP A 656 -21.83 -51.56 11.30
CA ASP A 656 -21.88 -51.25 12.74
C ASP A 656 -22.63 -52.33 13.57
N PRO A 657 -22.51 -52.31 14.92
CA PRO A 657 -23.56 -51.59 15.67
C PRO A 657 -23.12 -50.86 16.98
N ASP A 658 -24.09 -50.07 17.46
CA ASP A 658 -24.22 -49.25 18.68
C ASP A 658 -23.73 -49.84 20.03
N GLY A 659 -23.45 -48.96 21.02
CA GLY A 659 -23.07 -49.31 22.39
C GLY A 659 -22.65 -48.13 23.30
N SER A 660 -23.60 -47.51 24.01
CA SER A 660 -23.36 -46.39 24.93
C SER A 660 -22.78 -46.78 26.31
N SER A 661 -21.89 -45.96 26.90
CA SER A 661 -21.75 -45.82 28.37
C SER A 661 -21.03 -44.53 28.81
N ASP A 662 -21.47 -43.94 29.92
CA ASP A 662 -20.87 -42.72 30.49
C ASP A 662 -19.56 -42.99 31.27
N ARG A 663 -18.57 -42.08 31.15
CA ARG A 663 -17.78 -41.66 32.33
C ARG A 663 -17.16 -40.27 32.20
N ALA A 664 -17.21 -39.53 33.31
CA ALA A 664 -16.73 -38.15 33.50
C ALA A 664 -15.24 -38.09 33.97
N PRO A 665 -14.61 -36.89 34.07
CA PRO A 665 -13.20 -36.70 33.68
C PRO A 665 -12.17 -36.50 34.82
N GLN A 666 -10.88 -36.53 34.45
CA GLN A 666 -9.72 -36.16 35.28
C GLN A 666 -8.41 -36.15 34.43
N PRO A 667 -7.32 -35.48 34.84
CA PRO A 667 -7.19 -34.04 35.09
C PRO A 667 -5.99 -33.42 34.32
N ALA A 668 -5.71 -32.13 34.52
CA ALA A 668 -4.54 -31.46 33.92
C ALA A 668 -3.20 -31.80 34.61
N ALA A 669 -2.11 -31.70 33.85
CA ALA A 669 -0.72 -31.66 34.32
C ALA A 669 0.04 -30.55 33.56
N SER A 670 1.09 -29.98 34.16
CA SER A 670 1.56 -28.60 33.88
C SER A 670 2.89 -28.48 33.13
N ASP A 671 3.11 -27.27 32.58
CA ASP A 671 4.38 -26.62 32.21
C ASP A 671 5.68 -27.29 32.71
N TYR A 672 6.67 -27.32 31.82
CA TYR A 672 7.95 -26.69 32.13
C TYR A 672 8.31 -25.68 31.04
N ARG A 673 8.74 -24.48 31.48
CA ARG A 673 9.19 -23.39 30.64
C ARG A 673 10.71 -23.33 30.60
N ASP A 674 11.24 -22.73 29.55
CA ASP A 674 12.33 -21.75 29.68
C ASP A 674 11.96 -20.52 28.84
N GLY A 675 12.55 -19.35 29.11
CA GLY A 675 12.27 -18.15 28.32
C GLY A 675 12.72 -16.82 28.94
N VAL A 676 12.96 -15.84 28.06
CA VAL A 676 13.38 -14.47 28.41
C VAL A 676 12.61 -13.44 27.57
N LEU A 677 11.67 -12.77 28.25
CA LEU A 677 11.26 -11.35 28.09
C LEU A 677 11.01 -10.76 26.68
N ASP A 678 9.74 -10.58 26.35
CA ASP A 678 9.20 -9.24 26.07
C ASP A 678 7.97 -9.02 26.98
N GLY A 679 7.85 -7.83 27.57
CA GLY A 679 6.76 -7.48 28.50
C GLY A 679 5.61 -6.69 27.89
N THR A 680 5.73 -6.23 26.64
CA THR A 680 4.79 -5.27 26.03
C THR A 680 3.55 -5.93 25.44
N ASP A 681 3.71 -7.08 24.79
CA ASP A 681 2.67 -7.76 24.00
C ASP A 681 1.56 -8.41 24.86
N ALA A 682 1.86 -8.80 26.11
CA ALA A 682 0.88 -9.42 27.01
C ALA A 682 -0.32 -8.49 27.34
N GLY A 683 -0.09 -7.18 27.48
CA GLY A 683 -1.15 -6.20 27.73
C GLY A 683 -2.07 -6.02 26.51
N SER A 684 -1.48 -5.85 25.34
CA SER A 684 -2.19 -5.70 24.06
C SER A 684 -3.12 -6.89 23.78
N ARG A 685 -2.62 -8.12 23.96
CA ARG A 685 -3.43 -9.34 23.80
C ARG A 685 -4.57 -9.44 24.83
N SER A 686 -4.38 -8.97 26.06
CA SER A 686 -5.43 -8.99 27.08
C SER A 686 -6.52 -7.93 26.87
N ALA A 687 -6.19 -6.78 26.25
CA ALA A 687 -7.17 -5.73 25.96
C ALA A 687 -8.14 -6.17 24.86
N ARG A 688 -7.63 -6.72 23.75
CA ARG A 688 -8.44 -7.25 22.64
C ARG A 688 -9.41 -8.34 23.09
N GLN A 689 -8.98 -9.22 23.99
CA GLN A 689 -9.86 -10.27 24.55
C GLN A 689 -11.02 -9.71 25.38
N ALA A 690 -10.84 -8.57 26.05
CA ALA A 690 -11.90 -7.88 26.76
C ALA A 690 -12.87 -7.19 25.78
N GLU A 691 -12.33 -6.48 24.79
CA GLU A 691 -13.11 -5.82 23.72
C GLU A 691 -14.02 -6.83 22.98
N GLU A 692 -13.48 -7.99 22.57
CA GLU A 692 -14.28 -9.05 21.96
C GLU A 692 -15.39 -9.58 22.87
N ALA A 693 -15.13 -9.69 24.19
CA ALA A 693 -16.12 -10.15 25.15
C ALA A 693 -17.28 -9.14 25.28
N TRP A 694 -16.97 -7.84 25.32
CA TRP A 694 -17.97 -6.78 25.32
C TRP A 694 -18.74 -6.68 24.01
N ARG A 695 -18.09 -6.80 22.84
CA ARG A 695 -18.76 -6.89 21.54
C ARG A 695 -19.77 -8.05 21.49
N ARG A 696 -19.41 -9.21 22.06
CA ARG A 696 -20.30 -10.38 22.19
C ARG A 696 -21.46 -10.15 23.17
N GLU A 697 -21.19 -9.52 24.30
CA GLU A 697 -22.20 -9.22 25.34
C GLU A 697 -23.20 -8.14 24.92
N ALA A 698 -22.74 -7.04 24.30
CA ALA A 698 -23.61 -6.01 23.72
C ALA A 698 -24.59 -6.60 22.68
N LYS A 699 -24.07 -7.46 21.78
CA LYS A 699 -24.87 -8.19 20.78
C LYS A 699 -25.88 -9.17 21.44
N SER A 700 -25.52 -9.78 22.56
CA SER A 700 -26.41 -10.62 23.39
C SER A 700 -27.54 -9.80 24.02
N ILE A 701 -27.22 -8.68 24.68
CA ILE A 701 -28.20 -7.78 25.31
C ILE A 701 -29.18 -7.23 24.27
N ARG A 702 -28.69 -6.81 23.10
CA ARG A 702 -29.54 -6.33 21.98
C ARG A 702 -30.60 -7.36 21.61
N VAL A 703 -30.20 -8.61 21.36
CA VAL A 703 -31.13 -9.71 21.01
C VAL A 703 -32.10 -10.03 22.15
N ASN A 704 -31.63 -10.01 23.40
CA ASN A 704 -32.48 -10.22 24.57
C ASN A 704 -33.53 -9.10 24.72
N LEU A 705 -33.14 -7.83 24.57
CA LEU A 705 -34.05 -6.68 24.65
C LEU A 705 -35.05 -6.66 23.49
N GLN A 706 -34.62 -6.90 22.26
CA GLN A 706 -35.51 -7.03 21.10
C GLN A 706 -36.55 -8.16 21.32
N THR A 707 -36.14 -9.30 21.87
CA THR A 707 -37.03 -10.44 22.18
C THR A 707 -38.01 -10.11 23.31
N LEU A 708 -37.57 -9.40 24.36
CA LEU A 708 -38.39 -8.96 25.50
C LEU A 708 -39.29 -7.75 25.18
N SER A 709 -39.04 -7.06 24.07
CA SER A 709 -39.63 -5.76 23.71
C SER A 709 -41.16 -5.74 23.75
N ARG A 710 -41.84 -6.86 23.43
CA ARG A 710 -43.30 -7.02 23.46
C ARG A 710 -44.00 -6.71 24.81
N LYS A 711 -43.27 -6.42 25.90
CA LYS A 711 -43.84 -5.89 27.17
C LYS A 711 -43.11 -4.66 27.78
N ARG A 712 -41.93 -4.25 27.30
CA ARG A 712 -41.17 -3.08 27.81
C ARG A 712 -40.83 -2.03 26.72
N GLY A 713 -41.14 -2.29 25.45
CA GLY A 713 -40.60 -1.63 24.24
C GLY A 713 -40.98 -0.18 23.95
N SER A 714 -40.97 0.69 24.96
CA SER A 714 -41.01 2.16 24.81
C SER A 714 -40.15 2.88 25.86
N LYS A 715 -39.48 2.14 26.77
CA LYS A 715 -38.73 2.69 27.91
C LYS A 715 -37.22 2.37 27.91
N LEU A 716 -36.74 1.67 26.89
CA LEU A 716 -35.32 1.35 26.65
C LEU A 716 -35.02 1.53 25.15
N GLY A 717 -35.64 2.55 24.56
CA GLY A 717 -35.63 2.78 23.11
C GLY A 717 -34.33 3.40 22.63
N ARG A 718 -33.75 4.30 23.44
CA ARG A 718 -32.44 4.90 23.14
C ARG A 718 -31.34 3.86 23.37
N PHE A 719 -31.40 3.09 24.46
CA PHE A 719 -30.48 2.00 24.79
C PHE A 719 -30.45 0.88 23.73
N VAL A 720 -31.60 0.48 23.18
CA VAL A 720 -31.62 -0.50 22.07
C VAL A 720 -31.11 0.14 20.77
N GLY A 721 -31.42 1.40 20.49
CA GLY A 721 -30.92 2.12 19.31
C GLY A 721 -29.40 2.29 19.31
N GLU A 722 -28.80 2.67 20.43
CA GLU A 722 -27.35 2.82 20.56
C GLU A 722 -26.64 1.45 20.45
N LEU A 723 -27.22 0.40 21.04
CA LEU A 723 -26.77 -0.98 20.83
C LEU A 723 -26.95 -1.44 19.38
N GLU A 724 -27.95 -0.94 18.64
CA GLU A 724 -28.12 -1.22 17.22
C GLU A 724 -27.05 -0.53 16.39
N VAL A 725 -26.73 0.76 16.61
CA VAL A 725 -25.64 1.46 15.89
C VAL A 725 -24.28 0.82 16.19
N SER A 726 -23.90 0.68 17.46
CA SER A 726 -22.62 0.09 17.88
C SER A 726 -22.44 -1.41 17.55
N THR A 727 -23.50 -2.08 17.07
CA THR A 727 -23.43 -3.48 16.61
C THR A 727 -24.09 -3.73 15.25
N HIS A 728 -24.23 -2.69 14.42
CA HIS A 728 -23.94 -2.89 13.00
C HIS A 728 -22.50 -3.37 12.90
N GLU A 729 -22.23 -4.33 12.02
CA GLU A 729 -20.86 -4.53 11.60
C GLU A 729 -20.46 -3.25 10.88
N GLN A 730 -19.46 -2.54 11.39
CA GLN A 730 -18.67 -1.63 10.58
C GLN A 730 -18.00 -2.52 9.53
N VAL A 731 -18.71 -2.72 8.43
CA VAL A 731 -18.22 -3.45 7.27
C VAL A 731 -17.13 -2.57 6.70
N ASP A 732 -15.88 -2.81 7.12
CA ASP A 732 -14.72 -2.08 6.62
C ASP A 732 -14.83 -2.07 5.10
N TYR A 733 -14.87 -0.87 4.53
CA TYR A 733 -15.04 -0.69 3.10
C TYR A 733 -13.90 -1.37 2.30
N ARG A 734 -12.74 -1.60 2.95
CA ARG A 734 -11.68 -2.51 2.47
C ARG A 734 -12.14 -3.97 2.42
N ASP A 735 -12.64 -4.53 3.51
CA ASP A 735 -13.16 -5.91 3.56
C ASP A 735 -14.38 -6.13 2.67
N PHE A 736 -15.18 -5.10 2.41
CA PHE A 736 -16.22 -5.13 1.38
C PHE A 736 -15.63 -5.18 -0.02
N LEU A 737 -14.70 -4.29 -0.39
CA LEU A 737 -14.09 -4.30 -1.73
C LEU A 737 -13.28 -5.59 -1.99
N ARG A 738 -12.70 -6.20 -0.95
CA ARG A 738 -12.11 -7.56 -1.01
C ARG A 738 -13.11 -8.65 -1.46
N GLN A 739 -14.43 -8.46 -1.31
CA GLN A 739 -15.46 -9.40 -1.82
C GLN A 739 -15.70 -9.31 -3.33
N PHE A 740 -15.11 -8.31 -4.01
CA PHE A 740 -15.13 -8.12 -5.46
C PHE A 740 -13.80 -8.50 -6.12
N ALA A 741 -12.74 -8.65 -5.32
CA ALA A 741 -11.52 -9.35 -5.73
C ALA A 741 -11.78 -10.86 -5.80
N VAL A 742 -11.24 -11.52 -6.81
CA VAL A 742 -11.36 -12.97 -6.99
C VAL A 742 -9.95 -13.57 -7.02
N GLN A 743 -9.72 -14.63 -6.23
CA GLN A 743 -8.50 -15.43 -6.37
C GLN A 743 -8.49 -16.10 -7.74
N SER A 744 -7.39 -15.97 -8.46
CA SER A 744 -7.16 -16.68 -9.72
C SER A 744 -5.82 -17.38 -9.65
N GLU A 745 -5.85 -18.71 -9.79
CA GLU A 745 -4.67 -19.49 -10.14
C GLU A 745 -4.26 -19.10 -11.58
N GLU A 746 -3.07 -18.53 -11.76
CA GLU A 746 -2.45 -18.35 -13.08
C GLU A 746 -1.25 -19.28 -13.21
N MET A 747 -1.10 -19.95 -14.37
CA MET A 747 0.10 -20.76 -14.68
C MET A 747 1.30 -19.84 -14.93
N ARG A 748 2.00 -19.50 -13.86
CA ARG A 748 3.18 -18.63 -13.81
C ARG A 748 4.10 -19.09 -12.69
N LEU A 749 5.40 -19.07 -12.93
CA LEU A 749 6.41 -19.39 -11.90
C LEU A 749 6.23 -18.49 -10.66
N SER A 750 6.06 -19.09 -9.49
CA SER A 750 5.97 -18.38 -8.21
C SER A 750 7.35 -18.21 -7.59
N ASP A 751 7.87 -16.99 -7.54
CA ASP A 751 9.13 -16.68 -6.84
C ASP A 751 8.98 -16.73 -5.29
N ASP A 752 7.74 -16.73 -4.79
CA ASP A 752 7.41 -16.75 -3.35
C ASP A 752 7.20 -18.18 -2.80
N GLU A 753 6.83 -19.14 -3.64
CA GLU A 753 6.44 -20.50 -3.25
C GLU A 753 7.10 -21.58 -4.13
N PHE A 754 7.50 -22.70 -3.51
CA PHE A 754 8.27 -23.77 -4.16
C PHE A 754 7.71 -25.15 -3.81
N ASP A 755 7.97 -26.15 -4.65
CA ASP A 755 7.50 -27.52 -4.42
C ASP A 755 8.19 -28.17 -3.21
N TYR A 756 7.42 -28.33 -2.12
CA TYR A 756 7.82 -29.02 -0.92
C TYR A 756 8.20 -30.49 -1.15
N VAL A 757 7.67 -31.14 -2.20
CA VAL A 757 8.03 -32.51 -2.58
C VAL A 757 9.46 -32.55 -3.10
N PHE A 758 9.85 -31.69 -4.04
CA PHE A 758 11.24 -31.58 -4.49
C PHE A 758 12.19 -31.12 -3.38
N TYR A 759 11.77 -30.17 -2.55
CA TYR A 759 12.54 -29.70 -1.39
C TYR A 759 12.86 -30.84 -0.41
N THR A 760 11.84 -31.59 0.02
CA THR A 760 12.02 -32.73 0.94
C THR A 760 12.71 -33.92 0.26
N TYR A 761 12.49 -34.15 -1.04
CA TYR A 761 13.20 -35.17 -1.80
C TYR A 761 14.71 -34.87 -1.87
N GLY A 762 15.11 -33.63 -2.19
CA GLY A 762 16.51 -33.20 -2.18
C GLY A 762 17.18 -33.42 -0.83
N LEU A 763 16.53 -33.00 0.27
CA LEU A 763 17.01 -33.26 1.62
C LEU A 763 17.07 -34.77 1.95
N SER A 764 16.15 -35.59 1.46
CA SER A 764 16.18 -37.04 1.67
C SER A 764 17.29 -37.76 0.88
N LEU A 765 17.66 -37.23 -0.29
CA LEU A 765 18.59 -37.86 -1.24
C LEU A 765 20.04 -37.38 -1.04
N TYR A 766 20.22 -36.12 -0.65
CA TYR A 766 21.52 -35.47 -0.50
C TYR A 766 21.82 -34.97 0.92
N GLY A 767 20.84 -34.97 1.83
CA GLY A 767 21.01 -34.61 3.26
C GLY A 767 21.09 -33.11 3.52
N ASN A 768 22.09 -32.43 2.96
CA ASN A 768 22.37 -31.00 3.19
C ASN A 768 22.07 -30.10 1.99
N MET A 769 21.41 -30.62 0.95
CA MET A 769 21.12 -29.92 -0.31
C MET A 769 19.64 -30.08 -0.67
N PRO A 770 18.76 -29.12 -0.31
CA PRO A 770 17.40 -29.09 -0.82
C PRO A 770 17.40 -28.81 -2.33
N LEU A 771 16.45 -29.38 -3.05
CA LEU A 771 16.14 -28.96 -4.42
C LEU A 771 14.98 -27.97 -4.36
N VAL A 772 15.18 -26.74 -4.83
CA VAL A 772 14.14 -25.71 -4.84
C VAL A 772 13.67 -25.55 -6.28
N GLU A 773 12.44 -25.99 -6.54
CA GLU A 773 11.74 -25.79 -7.82
C GLU A 773 10.56 -24.85 -7.56
N PRO A 774 10.48 -23.67 -8.21
CA PRO A 774 9.34 -22.77 -8.09
C PRO A 774 8.06 -23.45 -8.58
N LEU A 775 6.91 -23.16 -7.96
CA LEU A 775 5.64 -23.69 -8.46
C LEU A 775 5.32 -23.14 -9.86
N GLU A 776 4.82 -23.98 -10.77
CA GLU A 776 4.40 -23.57 -12.13
C GLU A 776 3.13 -22.69 -12.15
N TYR A 777 2.55 -22.40 -10.99
CA TYR A 777 1.35 -21.58 -10.81
C TYR A 777 1.51 -20.62 -9.62
N ARG A 778 0.74 -19.53 -9.64
CA ARG A 778 0.69 -18.51 -8.58
C ARG A 778 -0.75 -18.05 -8.33
N ASP A 779 -1.09 -17.89 -7.06
CA ASP A 779 -2.36 -17.31 -6.60
C ASP A 779 -2.32 -15.77 -6.68
N GLU A 780 -2.83 -15.18 -7.76
CA GLU A 780 -3.00 -13.72 -7.85
C GLU A 780 -4.46 -13.31 -7.60
N LYS A 781 -4.67 -12.41 -6.62
CA LYS A 781 -5.98 -11.82 -6.30
C LYS A 781 -6.29 -10.65 -7.25
N ARG A 782 -6.79 -10.95 -8.45
CA ARG A 782 -7.22 -9.92 -9.40
C ARG A 782 -8.65 -9.44 -9.13
N ILE A 783 -8.83 -8.13 -9.15
CA ILE A 783 -10.14 -7.49 -9.33
C ILE A 783 -10.50 -7.61 -10.81
N ARG A 784 -11.73 -8.01 -11.11
CA ARG A 784 -12.30 -7.96 -12.47
C ARG A 784 -13.13 -6.69 -12.62
N ASP A 785 -13.47 -6.36 -13.86
CA ASP A 785 -14.22 -5.18 -14.28
C ASP A 785 -15.36 -4.83 -13.32
N PHE A 786 -15.53 -3.56 -12.98
CA PHE A 786 -16.61 -3.11 -12.11
C PHE A 786 -17.14 -1.72 -12.44
N VAL A 787 -18.38 -1.46 -12.04
CA VAL A 787 -19.08 -0.19 -12.29
C VAL A 787 -19.29 0.55 -10.98
N ILE A 788 -18.96 1.84 -10.95
CA ILE A 788 -19.38 2.77 -9.90
C ILE A 788 -20.47 3.67 -10.48
N VAL A 789 -21.69 3.62 -9.94
CA VAL A 789 -22.75 4.58 -10.26
C VAL A 789 -22.86 5.60 -9.13
N ILE A 790 -22.82 6.87 -9.49
CA ILE A 790 -22.95 8.02 -8.60
C ILE A 790 -24.31 8.67 -8.89
N ASP A 791 -25.17 8.67 -7.87
CA ASP A 791 -26.38 9.48 -7.86
C ASP A 791 -26.03 10.97 -7.92
N THR A 792 -26.68 11.71 -8.81
CA THR A 792 -26.47 13.16 -8.97
C THR A 792 -27.76 13.96 -8.71
N SER A 793 -28.71 13.38 -7.98
CA SER A 793 -29.93 14.05 -7.55
C SER A 793 -29.70 15.19 -6.56
N SER A 794 -30.73 16.01 -6.33
CA SER A 794 -30.63 17.27 -5.58
C SER A 794 -30.25 17.17 -4.09
N SER A 795 -30.18 15.97 -3.52
CA SER A 795 -29.73 15.70 -2.14
C SER A 795 -28.21 15.52 -2.03
N VAL A 796 -27.56 15.03 -3.10
CA VAL A 796 -26.15 14.63 -3.09
C VAL A 796 -25.23 15.85 -3.15
N THR A 797 -24.35 16.01 -2.16
CA THR A 797 -23.36 17.10 -2.11
C THR A 797 -22.01 16.70 -2.70
N GLN A 798 -21.29 17.67 -3.26
CA GLN A 798 -19.98 17.43 -3.86
C GLN A 798 -18.95 16.91 -2.84
N ASP A 799 -18.99 17.41 -1.61
CA ASP A 799 -18.09 16.99 -0.53
C ASP A 799 -18.25 15.49 -0.19
N VAL A 800 -19.49 14.99 -0.18
CA VAL A 800 -19.83 13.60 0.13
C VAL A 800 -19.42 12.66 -1.01
N VAL A 801 -19.58 13.06 -2.28
CA VAL A 801 -19.05 12.28 -3.41
C VAL A 801 -17.53 12.29 -3.41
N GLN A 802 -16.89 13.42 -3.12
CA GLN A 802 -15.43 13.52 -3.03
C GLN A 802 -14.89 12.62 -1.91
N GLN A 803 -15.56 12.56 -0.76
CA GLN A 803 -15.22 11.65 0.35
C GLN A 803 -15.32 10.17 -0.08
N PHE A 804 -16.44 9.77 -0.69
CA PHE A 804 -16.62 8.41 -1.22
C PHE A 804 -15.52 8.03 -2.21
N VAL A 805 -15.26 8.87 -3.21
CA VAL A 805 -14.23 8.64 -4.24
C VAL A 805 -12.82 8.62 -3.66
N ASN A 806 -12.52 9.51 -2.69
CA ASN A 806 -11.24 9.50 -2.00
C ASN A 806 -11.01 8.16 -1.30
N THR A 807 -11.96 7.70 -0.48
CA THR A 807 -11.84 6.42 0.22
C THR A 807 -11.81 5.23 -0.74
N THR A 808 -12.57 5.24 -1.84
CA THR A 808 -12.43 4.22 -2.90
C THR A 808 -11.01 4.19 -3.46
N PHE A 809 -10.43 5.35 -3.80
CA PHE A 809 -9.05 5.43 -4.28
C PHE A 809 -8.05 4.94 -3.22
N ASP A 810 -8.17 5.42 -1.99
CA ASP A 810 -7.22 5.13 -0.91
C ASP A 810 -7.24 3.62 -0.56
N VAL A 811 -8.41 2.95 -0.63
CA VAL A 811 -8.48 1.47 -0.57
C VAL A 811 -7.75 0.83 -1.75
N LEU A 812 -8.09 1.21 -2.99
CA LEU A 812 -7.51 0.64 -4.22
C LEU A 812 -5.98 0.78 -4.28
N THR A 813 -5.41 1.86 -3.71
CA THR A 813 -3.95 2.04 -3.63
C THR A 813 -3.28 1.33 -2.45
N SER A 814 -4.02 1.05 -1.37
CA SER A 814 -3.44 0.44 -0.15
C SER A 814 -3.17 -1.07 -0.25
N GLU A 815 -3.71 -1.74 -1.27
CA GLU A 815 -3.72 -3.20 -1.40
C GLU A 815 -2.86 -3.66 -2.59
N SER A 816 -1.71 -4.28 -2.31
CA SER A 816 -0.69 -4.64 -3.31
C SER A 816 -1.13 -5.61 -4.42
N SER A 817 -2.34 -6.19 -4.34
CA SER A 817 -2.90 -7.08 -5.36
C SER A 817 -3.63 -6.35 -6.51
N PHE A 818 -3.95 -5.06 -6.37
CA PHE A 818 -4.76 -4.30 -7.35
C PHE A 818 -3.94 -3.78 -8.57
N PHE A 819 -2.67 -4.19 -8.68
CA PHE A 819 -1.60 -3.41 -9.32
C PHE A 819 -1.26 -3.72 -10.79
N GLN A 820 -2.10 -4.45 -11.54
CA GLN A 820 -1.81 -4.76 -12.96
C GLN A 820 -2.70 -4.02 -13.97
N LYS A 821 -4.02 -4.23 -13.99
CA LYS A 821 -4.99 -3.47 -14.82
C LYS A 821 -6.36 -3.45 -14.12
N VAL A 822 -7.14 -2.38 -14.29
CA VAL A 822 -8.54 -2.29 -13.80
C VAL A 822 -9.43 -1.62 -14.86
N ASN A 823 -10.57 -2.23 -15.18
CA ASN A 823 -11.57 -1.64 -16.08
C ASN A 823 -12.75 -1.13 -15.22
N VAL A 824 -12.75 0.17 -14.92
CA VAL A 824 -13.74 0.80 -14.03
C VAL A 824 -14.55 1.82 -14.80
N HIS A 825 -15.86 1.63 -14.90
CA HIS A 825 -16.77 2.64 -15.46
C HIS A 825 -17.41 3.46 -14.34
N ILE A 826 -17.15 4.77 -14.31
CA ILE A 826 -17.73 5.71 -13.36
C ILE A 826 -18.86 6.48 -14.04
N ILE A 827 -20.10 6.15 -13.66
CA ILE A 827 -21.32 6.60 -14.30
C ILE A 827 -22.05 7.57 -13.38
N GLN A 828 -22.42 8.75 -13.88
CA GLN A 828 -23.28 9.70 -13.16
C GLN A 828 -24.72 9.55 -13.67
N ALA A 829 -25.70 9.44 -12.76
CA ALA A 829 -27.11 9.24 -13.13
C ALA A 829 -28.11 9.95 -12.21
N ASP A 830 -29.25 10.35 -12.77
CA ASP A 830 -30.42 10.91 -12.06
C ASP A 830 -31.76 10.42 -12.68
N GLN A 831 -32.40 11.21 -13.55
CA GLN A 831 -33.50 10.80 -14.45
C GLN A 831 -32.97 10.33 -15.82
N ARG A 832 -31.65 10.32 -16.00
CA ARG A 832 -30.91 9.81 -17.16
C ARG A 832 -29.48 9.47 -16.75
N VAL A 833 -28.74 8.76 -17.59
CA VAL A 833 -27.27 8.78 -17.52
C VAL A 833 -26.79 10.16 -18.00
N GLN A 834 -25.94 10.79 -17.21
CA GLN A 834 -25.44 12.16 -17.41
C GLN A 834 -24.01 12.14 -17.96
N SER A 835 -23.17 11.22 -17.48
CA SER A 835 -21.84 10.93 -18.01
C SER A 835 -21.45 9.48 -17.72
N ASP A 836 -20.60 8.90 -18.57
CA ASP A 836 -19.83 7.69 -18.31
C ASP A 836 -18.35 8.03 -18.45
N THR A 837 -17.51 7.57 -17.54
CA THR A 837 -16.05 7.76 -17.55
C THR A 837 -15.39 6.40 -17.36
N LYS A 838 -14.84 5.85 -18.44
CA LYS A 838 -13.98 4.66 -18.39
C LYS A 838 -12.63 5.05 -17.79
N ILE A 839 -12.20 4.30 -16.80
CA ILE A 839 -10.93 4.43 -16.08
C ILE A 839 -10.19 3.10 -16.24
N THR A 840 -9.00 3.14 -16.83
CA THR A 840 -8.17 1.96 -17.13
C THR A 840 -6.99 1.81 -16.17
N SER A 841 -6.65 2.86 -15.44
CA SER A 841 -5.48 2.92 -14.54
C SER A 841 -5.72 3.76 -13.28
N LEU A 842 -4.91 3.53 -12.25
CA LEU A 842 -4.89 4.35 -11.04
C LEU A 842 -4.52 5.83 -11.33
N ALA A 843 -3.71 6.10 -12.35
CA ALA A 843 -3.36 7.46 -12.75
C ALA A 843 -4.56 8.22 -13.34
N GLU A 844 -5.41 7.54 -14.13
CA GLU A 844 -6.68 8.10 -14.59
C GLU A 844 -7.67 8.29 -13.44
N LEU A 845 -7.74 7.34 -12.50
CA LEU A 845 -8.61 7.44 -11.33
C LEU A 845 -8.26 8.65 -10.46
N ASP A 846 -6.96 8.88 -10.17
CA ASP A 846 -6.51 10.05 -9.40
C ASP A 846 -6.66 11.37 -10.18
N ARG A 847 -6.49 11.33 -11.51
CA ARG A 847 -6.76 12.49 -12.39
C ARG A 847 -8.24 12.87 -12.36
N TRP A 848 -9.15 11.89 -12.35
CA TRP A 848 -10.59 12.10 -12.22
C TRP A 848 -11.00 12.56 -10.81
N ARG A 849 -10.45 11.92 -9.76
CA ARG A 849 -10.58 12.31 -8.33
C ARG A 849 -10.24 13.79 -8.09
N ARG A 850 -9.29 14.36 -8.84
CA ARG A 850 -8.81 15.75 -8.69
C ARG A 850 -9.63 16.81 -9.45
N ASP A 851 -10.55 16.44 -10.34
CA ASP A 851 -11.44 17.37 -11.08
C ASP A 851 -12.85 16.77 -11.21
N ILE A 852 -13.42 16.30 -10.09
CA ILE A 852 -14.79 15.76 -10.06
C ILE A 852 -15.78 16.88 -10.39
N ARG A 853 -16.53 16.69 -11.48
CA ARG A 853 -17.62 17.57 -11.92
C ARG A 853 -18.91 16.79 -11.92
N LEU A 854 -19.87 17.23 -11.11
CA LEU A 854 -21.19 16.61 -11.03
C LEU A 854 -22.15 17.26 -12.04
N PHE A 855 -22.87 16.44 -12.79
CA PHE A 855 -23.84 16.86 -13.79
C PHE A 855 -25.20 16.23 -13.46
N GLY A 856 -26.19 17.00 -13.00
CA GLY A 856 -27.49 16.46 -12.59
C GLY A 856 -28.43 17.47 -11.95
N PHE A 857 -28.79 17.20 -10.69
CA PHE A 857 -29.81 17.85 -9.84
C PHE A 857 -31.28 17.51 -10.19
N GLY A 858 -31.51 16.36 -10.84
CA GLY A 858 -32.84 15.76 -10.96
C GLY A 858 -33.33 15.02 -9.69
N GLY A 859 -34.40 14.24 -9.84
CA GLY A 859 -34.74 13.13 -8.94
C GLY A 859 -34.30 11.79 -9.56
N THR A 860 -34.45 10.66 -8.86
CA THR A 860 -33.69 9.44 -9.21
C THR A 860 -34.51 8.25 -9.71
N ASP A 861 -34.09 7.63 -10.82
CA ASP A 861 -34.56 6.31 -11.29
C ASP A 861 -33.36 5.38 -11.55
N PHE A 862 -33.00 4.60 -10.52
CA PHE A 862 -31.80 3.75 -10.53
C PHE A 862 -31.75 2.78 -11.72
N ARG A 863 -32.91 2.34 -12.23
CA ARG A 863 -33.07 1.34 -13.30
C ARG A 863 -32.40 1.76 -14.61
N LEU A 864 -32.25 3.06 -14.85
CA LEU A 864 -31.64 3.61 -16.06
C LEU A 864 -30.15 3.30 -16.13
N ALA A 865 -29.43 3.37 -15.01
CA ALA A 865 -28.01 3.00 -14.97
C ALA A 865 -27.83 1.50 -15.21
N PHE A 866 -28.65 0.64 -14.59
CA PHE A 866 -28.63 -0.81 -14.86
C PHE A 866 -28.94 -1.14 -16.32
N THR A 867 -29.85 -0.40 -16.97
CA THR A 867 -30.13 -0.59 -18.41
C THR A 867 -28.91 -0.24 -19.26
N TYR A 868 -28.30 0.91 -19.02
CA TYR A 868 -27.09 1.34 -19.74
C TYR A 868 -25.90 0.40 -19.53
N VAL A 869 -25.68 -0.10 -18.30
CA VAL A 869 -24.64 -1.11 -18.01
C VAL A 869 -24.92 -2.44 -18.72
N ASN A 870 -26.20 -2.84 -18.85
CA ASN A 870 -26.57 -4.03 -19.63
C ASN A 870 -26.34 -3.83 -21.14
N ASP A 871 -26.51 -2.61 -21.67
CA ASP A 871 -26.19 -2.28 -23.06
C ASP A 871 -24.67 -2.29 -23.31
N LEU A 872 -23.85 -1.77 -22.39
CA LEU A 872 -22.38 -1.88 -22.41
C LEU A 872 -21.91 -3.35 -22.35
N LEU A 873 -22.52 -4.16 -21.48
CA LEU A 873 -22.27 -5.60 -21.38
C LEU A 873 -22.64 -6.33 -22.69
N ALA A 874 -23.72 -5.92 -23.37
CA ALA A 874 -24.12 -6.48 -24.66
C ALA A 874 -23.23 -6.01 -25.83
N ALA A 875 -22.59 -4.85 -25.73
CA ALA A 875 -21.56 -4.39 -26.66
C ALA A 875 -20.21 -5.11 -26.48
N GLY A 876 -19.94 -5.62 -25.26
CA GLY A 876 -18.68 -6.25 -24.89
C GLY A 876 -17.59 -5.24 -24.50
N GLU A 877 -17.98 -4.20 -23.74
CA GLU A 877 -17.06 -3.23 -23.12
C GLU A 877 -16.45 -3.72 -21.78
N PHE A 878 -16.95 -4.85 -21.28
CA PHE A 878 -16.46 -5.58 -20.11
C PHE A 878 -16.07 -7.01 -20.52
N ASP A 879 -14.95 -7.52 -20.01
CA ASP A 879 -14.51 -8.90 -20.22
C ASP A 879 -15.18 -9.87 -19.23
N ASP A 880 -15.24 -9.50 -17.93
CA ASP A 880 -15.99 -10.23 -16.89
C ASP A 880 -16.39 -9.32 -15.72
N LEU A 881 -17.63 -8.82 -15.74
CA LEU A 881 -18.14 -7.80 -14.81
C LEU A 881 -18.39 -8.37 -13.40
N SER A 882 -17.47 -8.12 -12.47
CA SER A 882 -17.53 -8.54 -11.06
C SER A 882 -18.77 -7.99 -10.34
N GLY A 883 -19.09 -6.71 -10.57
CA GLY A 883 -20.28 -6.09 -9.99
C GLY A 883 -20.44 -4.59 -10.20
N LEU A 884 -21.53 -4.06 -9.64
CA LEU A 884 -21.92 -2.66 -9.66
C LEU A 884 -22.09 -2.13 -8.23
N ILE A 885 -21.47 -1.00 -7.93
CA ILE A 885 -21.56 -0.25 -6.68
C ILE A 885 -22.36 1.02 -6.96
N TYR A 886 -23.50 1.22 -6.30
CA TYR A 886 -24.38 2.37 -6.51
C TYR A 886 -24.39 3.27 -5.27
N PHE A 887 -23.81 4.46 -5.37
CA PHE A 887 -23.76 5.47 -4.31
C PHE A 887 -24.98 6.41 -4.38
N THR A 888 -25.79 6.50 -3.32
CA THR A 888 -27.10 7.21 -3.31
C THR A 888 -27.59 7.51 -1.88
N ASP A 889 -28.64 8.32 -1.71
CA ASP A 889 -29.42 8.44 -0.46
C ASP A 889 -30.51 7.34 -0.32
N GLY A 890 -30.72 6.56 -1.38
CA GLY A 890 -31.72 5.49 -1.45
C GLY A 890 -33.14 5.93 -1.85
N TRP A 891 -33.36 7.20 -2.22
CA TRP A 891 -34.67 7.77 -2.57
C TRP A 891 -34.95 7.72 -4.09
N GLY A 892 -34.93 6.53 -4.67
CA GLY A 892 -35.22 6.31 -6.10
C GLY A 892 -36.03 5.05 -6.39
N ILE A 893 -36.29 4.80 -7.68
CA ILE A 893 -36.98 3.59 -8.14
C ILE A 893 -35.97 2.46 -8.35
N TYR A 894 -36.06 1.40 -7.54
CA TYR A 894 -35.18 0.22 -7.62
C TYR A 894 -35.58 -0.75 -8.77
N PRO A 895 -34.68 -1.62 -9.24
CA PRO A 895 -35.02 -2.64 -10.25
C PRO A 895 -35.82 -3.81 -9.67
N ASP A 896 -36.89 -4.23 -10.36
CA ASP A 896 -37.71 -5.39 -9.96
C ASP A 896 -37.00 -6.75 -10.13
N ARG A 897 -35.86 -6.78 -10.84
CA ARG A 897 -35.14 -8.01 -11.22
C ARG A 897 -33.66 -7.90 -10.90
N MET A 898 -33.10 -9.00 -10.39
CA MET A 898 -31.68 -9.17 -10.19
C MET A 898 -30.92 -9.09 -11.54
N PRO A 899 -29.87 -8.27 -11.66
CA PRO A 899 -28.99 -8.24 -12.83
C PRO A 899 -28.04 -9.46 -12.84
N PRO A 900 -27.32 -9.72 -13.96
CA PRO A 900 -26.41 -10.87 -14.06
C PRO A 900 -25.10 -10.73 -13.27
N TYR A 901 -24.85 -9.57 -12.66
CA TYR A 901 -23.63 -9.22 -11.90
C TYR A 901 -23.98 -8.87 -10.44
N LYS A 902 -23.00 -8.96 -9.52
CA LYS A 902 -23.20 -8.53 -8.11
C LYS A 902 -23.62 -7.06 -8.06
N THR A 903 -24.44 -6.67 -7.09
CA THR A 903 -24.89 -5.28 -6.93
C THR A 903 -24.93 -4.91 -5.46
N THR A 904 -24.38 -3.73 -5.13
CA THR A 904 -24.44 -3.12 -3.80
C THR A 904 -24.97 -1.69 -3.91
N PHE A 905 -25.92 -1.32 -3.05
CA PHE A 905 -26.24 0.08 -2.78
C PHE A 905 -25.44 0.55 -1.56
N VAL A 906 -24.81 1.71 -1.70
CA VAL A 906 -23.98 2.37 -0.69
C VAL A 906 -24.66 3.69 -0.32
N PHE A 907 -25.16 3.75 0.91
CA PHE A 907 -25.88 4.90 1.45
C PHE A 907 -24.95 5.79 2.27
N TYR A 908 -25.07 7.11 2.13
CA TYR A 908 -24.34 8.09 2.92
C TYR A 908 -25.19 8.73 4.04
N ASP A 909 -26.43 8.27 4.20
CA ASP A 909 -27.41 8.75 5.18
C ASP A 909 -28.08 7.56 5.90
N GLU A 910 -28.35 7.73 7.19
CA GLU A 910 -29.06 6.78 8.04
C GLU A 910 -30.58 6.84 7.82
N ASP A 911 -31.11 7.95 7.28
CA ASP A 911 -32.54 8.13 6.94
C ASP A 911 -32.95 7.46 5.60
N HIS A 912 -32.10 6.60 5.03
CA HIS A 912 -32.46 5.74 3.89
C HIS A 912 -33.52 4.69 4.26
N ARG A 913 -34.16 4.07 3.26
CA ARG A 913 -35.25 3.10 3.46
C ARG A 913 -34.82 1.68 3.09
N PRO A 914 -34.22 0.88 4.00
CA PRO A 914 -33.79 -0.49 3.70
C PRO A 914 -34.96 -1.41 3.29
N GLU A 915 -36.19 -1.09 3.70
CA GLU A 915 -37.42 -1.78 3.25
C GLU A 915 -37.71 -1.66 1.74
N LEU A 916 -37.18 -0.64 1.05
CA LEU A 916 -37.39 -0.43 -0.39
C LEU A 916 -36.31 -1.11 -1.26
N VAL A 917 -35.18 -1.48 -0.67
CA VAL A 917 -34.06 -2.07 -1.40
C VAL A 917 -34.39 -3.54 -1.72
N PRO A 918 -34.24 -4.00 -2.97
CA PRO A 918 -34.51 -5.39 -3.32
C PRO A 918 -33.61 -6.37 -2.58
N ALA A 919 -34.20 -7.45 -2.04
CA ALA A 919 -33.50 -8.46 -1.23
C ALA A 919 -32.41 -9.29 -1.97
N TRP A 920 -32.13 -8.99 -3.24
CA TRP A 920 -31.01 -9.54 -4.02
C TRP A 920 -29.79 -8.59 -4.08
N ALA A 921 -29.95 -7.32 -3.67
CA ALA A 921 -28.88 -6.34 -3.63
C ALA A 921 -28.27 -6.27 -2.22
N MET A 922 -26.95 -6.11 -2.16
CA MET A 922 -26.24 -5.84 -0.91
C MET A 922 -26.46 -4.36 -0.50
N GLN A 923 -26.35 -4.08 0.79
CA GLN A 923 -26.56 -2.76 1.38
C GLN A 923 -25.42 -2.42 2.32
N ILE A 924 -24.86 -1.22 2.19
CA ILE A 924 -23.87 -0.64 3.10
C ILE A 924 -24.29 0.79 3.42
N THR A 925 -24.09 1.20 4.67
CA THR A 925 -24.16 2.62 5.07
C THR A 925 -22.75 3.06 5.43
N LEU A 926 -22.33 4.23 4.95
CA LEU A 926 -21.04 4.84 5.28
C LEU A 926 -21.29 6.09 6.12
N HIS A 927 -20.72 6.16 7.32
CA HIS A 927 -20.93 7.30 8.21
C HIS A 927 -19.96 8.45 7.87
N PRO A 928 -20.40 9.73 7.84
CA PRO A 928 -19.55 10.89 7.50
C PRO A 928 -18.30 11.14 8.38
N GLY A 929 -18.07 10.34 9.42
CA GLY A 929 -16.85 10.34 10.23
C GLY A 929 -15.79 9.31 9.80
N GLU A 930 -16.17 8.25 9.08
CA GLU A 930 -15.28 7.14 8.70
C GLU A 930 -14.30 7.55 7.59
N PHE A 931 -14.73 8.46 6.71
CA PHE A 931 -13.85 9.10 5.71
C PHE A 931 -12.66 9.87 6.35
N GLU A 932 -12.80 10.38 7.58
CA GLU A 932 -11.71 11.06 8.30
C GLU A 932 -10.73 10.08 8.97
N SER A 933 -11.12 8.84 9.28
CA SER A 933 -10.24 7.86 9.94
C SER A 933 -9.41 7.05 8.95
N MET A 934 -9.93 6.78 7.75
CA MET A 934 -9.22 6.02 6.71
C MET A 934 -8.08 6.79 6.04
N SER A 935 -8.08 8.14 6.11
CA SER A 935 -7.07 9.02 5.51
C SER A 935 -5.80 9.24 6.36
N VAL A 936 -5.60 8.46 7.44
CA VAL A 936 -4.56 8.69 8.47
C VAL A 936 -3.60 7.49 8.65
N TYR A 937 -3.60 6.56 7.69
CA TYR A 937 -2.72 5.38 7.64
C TYR A 937 -2.00 5.27 6.30
#